data_AF-A0A5C5QJW4-F1
#
_entry.id   AF-A0A5C5QJW4-F1
#
_cell.length_a   1.000
_cell.length_b   1.000
_cell.length_c   1.000
_cell.angle_alpha   90.00
_cell.angle_beta   90.00
_cell.angle_gamma   90.00
#
_symmetry.space_group_name_H-M   'P 1'
#
loop_
_entity.id
_entity.type
_entity.pdbx_description
1 polymer ?
#
loop_
_entity_poly.entity_id
_entity_poly.type
_entity_poly.pdbx_seq_one_letter_code
_entity_poly.pdbx_strand_id
1 'polypeptide(L)'
;MDRKTLDIIRSFENRRRSSTRLTDLPDGTYEGQVPGFPGLIDRFTALKETMEFLIPRWPDFSIEPEKPDTVRVWMWPLDDPQPADPFITFIVSSPPATGVSVNIALARRPPGAHLIRYEVSVETVGNDSRSAPQLLIVDLAPPYYSHVGPIPPPLPPVDLPTPASLVYFLGLPNETAWFRVPPYLDLMPGDYGLFYYNNSDTPYLPTAGSTDPKWVLPADLSFPLPLSVVQGSPDGLRSVRYELHDAAGNPAKLSAQYLFDVALFPEPSNFKAPTIDLAVPGDQLLDRQDTAQLNGAIIRVPAYDDFLRGADGDVLSVTLTTSLGSQTLADVPLGNNVFPLQVHAPYAVLVLLYGATVGLLSMTVSYVIRRRSVTYPATFTTTTDINLFVVGPANPNDPDQTNPNLNAPIVRGEDATGTEGNDNELIPDHANRRANVYIVLWSVAPTPDARPFTLYLFYEGVQVGQLFVPSGVANQVVTLQIPWSVISEHGNGLKRVHYAIGAEGSTNRQYSPVTLVTVTANIINLAPPVVRNLIGSGIINCTSFRPVGPPPGNIVVFIPASEHFTVGMIVTVHWKGYRDDAGTIEVPAVAGSKDSPPLTQAMVNLGFEVELEDYFTRFKPIQPTHDDRLAGSARVYYSIVLASGPVNSSEATPRVRGQLVGGATGTFCDGTAVPAP
;
A
#
# COMPACT_ATOMS: atom_id res chain seq x y z
N MET A 1 11.10 -58.56 15.20
CA MET A 1 11.33 -59.94 14.78
C MET A 1 10.98 -60.10 13.34
N ASP A 2 11.89 -60.73 12.60
CA ASP A 2 11.68 -61.09 11.21
C ASP A 2 10.83 -62.37 11.09
N ARG A 3 10.43 -62.69 9.86
CA ARG A 3 9.65 -63.90 9.55
C ARG A 3 10.36 -65.17 10.00
N LYS A 4 11.69 -65.21 9.80
CA LYS A 4 12.53 -66.36 10.13
C LYS A 4 12.47 -66.66 11.64
N THR A 5 12.50 -65.63 12.47
CA THR A 5 12.41 -65.74 13.92
C THR A 5 11.07 -66.33 14.35
N LEU A 6 9.96 -65.86 13.77
CA LEU A 6 8.63 -66.40 14.05
C LEU A 6 8.51 -67.89 13.64
N ASP A 7 9.07 -68.26 12.48
CA ASP A 7 9.09 -69.64 12.02
C ASP A 7 9.99 -70.54 12.90
N ILE A 8 11.10 -70.00 13.41
CA ILE A 8 11.94 -70.67 14.41
C ILE A 8 11.15 -70.95 15.70
N ILE A 9 10.46 -69.94 16.25
CA ILE A 9 9.63 -70.10 17.45
C ILE A 9 8.61 -71.22 17.23
N ARG A 10 7.79 -71.11 16.17
CA ARG A 10 6.73 -72.09 15.86
C ARG A 10 7.28 -73.50 15.66
N SER A 11 8.36 -73.64 14.90
CA SER A 11 8.97 -74.95 14.62
C SER A 11 9.62 -75.55 15.87
N PHE A 12 10.22 -74.74 16.73
CA PHE A 12 10.80 -75.17 17.99
C PHE A 12 9.72 -75.63 18.97
N GLU A 13 8.66 -74.84 19.17
CA GLU A 13 7.55 -75.21 20.04
C GLU A 13 6.88 -76.51 19.62
N ASN A 14 6.65 -76.69 18.31
CA ASN A 14 6.07 -77.93 17.77
C ASN A 14 6.97 -79.14 18.02
N ARG A 15 8.29 -79.02 17.78
CA ARG A 15 9.26 -80.09 18.08
C ARG A 15 9.30 -80.38 19.57
N ARG A 16 9.33 -79.35 20.40
CA ARG A 16 9.43 -79.46 21.85
C ARG A 16 8.23 -80.18 22.46
N ARG A 17 7.01 -79.88 22.02
CA ARG A 17 5.79 -80.61 22.41
C ARG A 17 5.86 -82.11 22.13
N SER A 18 6.62 -82.53 21.13
CA SER A 18 6.81 -83.94 20.78
C SER A 18 7.97 -84.63 21.52
N SER A 19 8.83 -83.89 22.24
CA SER A 19 10.09 -84.41 22.79
C SER A 19 10.30 -84.22 24.29
N THR A 20 9.48 -83.42 24.99
CA THR A 20 9.62 -83.19 26.44
C THR A 20 9.40 -84.50 27.21
N ARG A 21 10.34 -84.85 28.09
CA ARG A 21 10.23 -86.05 28.94
C ARG A 21 9.59 -85.68 30.27
N LEU A 22 8.87 -86.62 30.88
CA LEU A 22 8.26 -86.45 32.20
C LEU A 22 9.30 -86.16 33.31
N THR A 23 10.58 -86.46 33.04
CA THR A 23 11.70 -86.36 33.98
C THR A 23 12.53 -85.08 33.83
N ASP A 24 12.18 -84.19 32.90
CA ASP A 24 12.94 -82.96 32.68
C ASP A 24 12.68 -81.94 33.82
N LEU A 25 13.71 -81.18 34.21
CA LEU A 25 13.55 -80.07 35.15
C LEU A 25 12.67 -78.96 34.53
N PRO A 26 11.97 -78.16 35.36
CA PRO A 26 11.15 -77.03 34.90
C PRO A 26 11.91 -76.04 34.01
N ASP A 27 11.16 -75.24 33.25
CA ASP A 27 11.76 -74.16 32.46
C ASP A 27 12.19 -72.99 33.32
N GLY A 28 13.39 -72.48 33.06
CA GLY A 28 13.81 -71.16 33.54
C GLY A 28 13.16 -70.03 32.76
N THR A 29 13.11 -68.85 33.38
CA THR A 29 12.47 -67.65 32.81
C THR A 29 13.53 -66.60 32.46
N TYR A 30 13.40 -65.98 31.29
CA TYR A 30 14.28 -64.87 30.92
C TYR A 30 13.74 -63.54 31.45
N GLU A 31 14.65 -62.72 31.97
CA GLU A 31 14.42 -61.28 32.06
C GLU A 31 14.09 -60.73 30.66
N GLY A 32 13.09 -59.87 30.56
CA GLY A 32 12.77 -59.20 29.31
C GLY A 32 12.17 -60.09 28.22
N GLN A 33 11.67 -61.28 28.56
CA GLN A 33 10.97 -62.10 27.56
C GLN A 33 9.72 -61.37 27.05
N VAL A 34 9.59 -61.25 25.73
CA VAL A 34 8.43 -60.63 25.09
C VAL A 34 7.21 -61.54 25.28
N PRO A 35 6.10 -61.04 25.88
CA PRO A 35 4.89 -61.83 26.05
C PRO A 35 4.35 -62.37 24.71
N GLY A 36 4.02 -63.66 24.68
CA GLY A 36 3.51 -64.32 23.47
C GLY A 36 4.57 -64.79 22.47
N PHE A 37 5.86 -64.48 22.70
CA PHE A 37 6.97 -64.92 21.84
C PHE A 37 8.05 -65.62 22.67
N PRO A 38 7.93 -66.95 22.90
CA PRO A 38 8.86 -67.67 23.76
C PRO A 38 10.31 -67.55 23.31
N GLY A 39 11.17 -67.20 24.27
CA GLY A 39 12.60 -66.98 24.04
C GLY A 39 12.98 -65.64 23.41
N LEU A 40 12.04 -64.88 22.83
CA LEU A 40 12.33 -63.55 22.28
C LEU A 40 12.57 -62.57 23.42
N ILE A 41 13.73 -61.90 23.41
CA ILE A 41 14.10 -60.90 24.41
C ILE A 41 13.83 -59.50 23.86
N ASP A 42 13.23 -58.64 24.67
CA ASP A 42 13.03 -57.24 24.33
C ASP A 42 14.38 -56.54 24.12
N ARG A 43 14.40 -55.54 23.25
CA ARG A 43 15.60 -54.80 22.88
C ARG A 43 16.34 -54.23 24.08
N PHE A 44 15.62 -53.66 25.04
CA PHE A 44 16.24 -53.01 26.20
C PHE A 44 17.04 -54.03 27.01
N THR A 45 16.44 -55.19 27.27
CA THR A 45 17.10 -56.28 27.98
C THR A 45 18.21 -56.95 27.16
N ALA A 46 17.99 -57.15 25.86
CA ALA A 46 18.98 -57.74 24.96
C ALA A 46 20.29 -56.94 24.94
N LEU A 47 20.21 -55.60 25.06
CA LEU A 47 21.34 -54.67 25.05
C LEU A 47 21.99 -54.41 26.41
N LYS A 48 21.44 -54.93 27.52
CA LYS A 48 22.08 -54.82 28.85
C LYS A 48 23.44 -55.51 28.85
N GLU A 49 24.35 -55.08 29.73
CA GLU A 49 25.64 -55.77 29.95
C GLU A 49 25.42 -57.22 30.41
N THR A 50 24.46 -57.43 31.31
CA THR A 50 24.01 -58.73 31.80
C THR A 50 22.49 -58.86 31.70
N MET A 51 22.02 -60.08 31.44
CA MET A 51 20.61 -60.44 31.43
C MET A 51 20.43 -61.61 32.39
N GLU A 52 19.38 -61.56 33.21
CA GLU A 52 19.08 -62.65 34.14
C GLU A 52 18.33 -63.80 33.44
N PHE A 53 18.83 -65.01 33.64
CA PHE A 53 18.09 -66.24 33.40
C PHE A 53 17.81 -66.91 34.74
N LEU A 54 16.54 -66.97 35.13
CA LEU A 54 16.13 -67.45 36.43
C LEU A 54 15.81 -68.94 36.36
N ILE A 55 16.64 -69.75 37.02
CA ILE A 55 16.42 -71.18 37.18
C ILE A 55 15.45 -71.40 38.35
N PRO A 56 14.30 -72.08 38.18
CA PRO A 56 13.37 -72.31 39.27
C PRO A 56 14.02 -73.18 40.34
N ARG A 57 13.60 -72.99 41.59
CA ARG A 57 14.06 -73.85 42.68
C ARG A 57 13.70 -75.31 42.38
N TRP A 58 14.69 -76.19 42.36
CA TRP A 58 14.53 -77.61 42.07
C TRP A 58 14.09 -78.39 43.33
N PRO A 59 13.43 -79.56 43.18
CA PRO A 59 13.16 -80.48 44.28
C PRO A 59 14.45 -81.05 44.89
N ASP A 60 14.37 -81.53 46.13
CA ASP A 60 15.46 -82.23 46.85
C ASP A 60 16.77 -81.44 46.98
N PHE A 61 16.73 -80.13 46.82
CA PHE A 61 17.89 -79.25 46.93
C PHE A 61 18.64 -79.43 48.26
N SER A 62 19.96 -79.33 48.21
CA SER A 62 20.77 -79.40 49.42
C SER A 62 20.56 -78.16 50.31
N ILE A 63 20.35 -78.41 51.60
CA ILE A 63 20.34 -77.37 52.65
C ILE A 63 21.68 -77.27 53.39
N GLU A 64 22.62 -78.20 53.13
CA GLU A 64 23.91 -78.30 53.81
C GLU A 64 25.00 -77.54 53.04
N PRO A 65 25.61 -76.48 53.60
CA PRO A 65 26.68 -75.74 52.93
C PRO A 65 27.92 -76.57 52.60
N GLU A 66 28.16 -77.68 53.32
CA GLU A 66 29.27 -78.60 53.09
C GLU A 66 29.01 -79.61 51.96
N LYS A 67 27.75 -79.71 51.49
CA LYS A 67 27.34 -80.56 50.37
C LYS A 67 26.46 -79.78 49.40
N PRO A 68 26.96 -78.69 48.79
CA PRO A 68 26.15 -77.86 47.91
C PRO A 68 25.84 -78.57 46.59
N ASP A 69 24.68 -78.26 46.01
CA ASP A 69 24.32 -78.75 44.68
C ASP A 69 25.17 -78.05 43.61
N THR A 70 25.55 -78.77 42.56
CA THR A 70 26.28 -78.20 41.43
C THR A 70 25.33 -77.89 40.29
N VAL A 71 25.30 -76.63 39.85
CA VAL A 71 24.50 -76.16 38.71
C VAL A 71 25.43 -75.90 37.53
N ARG A 72 25.09 -76.48 36.38
CA ARG A 72 25.81 -76.30 35.11
C ARG A 72 24.85 -75.74 34.07
N VAL A 73 25.27 -74.71 33.33
CA VAL A 73 24.44 -74.09 32.29
C VAL A 73 25.19 -74.08 30.97
N TRP A 74 24.53 -74.55 29.93
CA TRP A 74 25.01 -74.52 28.55
C TRP A 74 24.19 -73.54 27.75
N MET A 75 24.86 -72.80 26.87
CA MET A 75 24.25 -71.93 25.89
C MET A 75 25.01 -72.09 24.58
N TRP A 76 24.30 -72.26 23.47
CA TRP A 76 24.90 -72.44 22.15
C TRP A 76 23.95 -72.01 21.03
N PRO A 77 24.45 -71.72 19.82
CA PRO A 77 23.60 -71.40 18.67
C PRO A 77 22.62 -72.54 18.33
N LEU A 78 21.41 -72.20 17.88
CA LEU A 78 20.34 -73.18 17.62
C LEU A 78 20.74 -74.31 16.66
N ASP A 79 21.55 -73.99 15.66
CA ASP A 79 21.96 -74.91 14.60
C ASP A 79 23.26 -75.68 14.93
N ASP A 80 23.88 -75.38 16.07
CA ASP A 80 25.13 -76.01 16.50
C ASP A 80 24.87 -77.18 17.47
N PRO A 81 25.76 -78.19 17.49
CA PRO A 81 25.72 -79.19 18.55
C PRO A 81 26.01 -78.54 19.90
N GLN A 82 25.39 -79.07 20.95
CA GLN A 82 25.64 -78.60 22.30
C GLN A 82 27.14 -78.76 22.66
N PRO A 83 27.79 -77.73 23.22
CA PRO A 83 29.18 -77.82 23.68
C PRO A 83 29.32 -78.82 24.83
N ALA A 84 30.49 -79.45 24.91
CA ALA A 84 30.82 -80.37 25.99
C ALA A 84 30.83 -79.65 27.35
N ASP A 85 31.54 -78.52 27.43
CA ASP A 85 31.69 -77.76 28.66
C ASP A 85 30.53 -76.74 28.84
N PRO A 86 29.99 -76.62 30.06
CA PRO A 86 29.04 -75.56 30.39
C PRO A 86 29.72 -74.18 30.32
N PHE A 87 28.97 -73.15 29.93
CA PHE A 87 29.53 -71.79 29.91
C PHE A 87 29.71 -71.20 31.32
N ILE A 88 28.94 -71.71 32.28
CA ILE A 88 29.05 -71.37 33.69
C ILE A 88 28.72 -72.61 34.53
N THR A 89 29.51 -72.80 35.59
CA THR A 89 29.27 -73.78 36.64
C THR A 89 29.43 -73.09 37.97
N PHE A 90 28.50 -73.35 38.89
CA PHE A 90 28.54 -72.79 40.23
C PHE A 90 27.84 -73.73 41.21
N ILE A 91 28.07 -73.51 42.50
CA ILE A 91 27.52 -74.32 43.59
C ILE A 91 26.46 -73.54 44.36
N VAL A 92 25.42 -74.22 44.82
CA VAL A 92 24.32 -73.60 45.57
C VAL A 92 23.88 -74.51 46.72
N SER A 93 23.78 -73.96 47.91
CA SER A 93 23.08 -74.58 49.05
C SER A 93 21.92 -73.67 49.46
N SER A 94 20.77 -74.25 49.80
CA SER A 94 19.54 -73.54 50.14
C SER A 94 19.08 -72.52 49.07
N PRO A 95 18.86 -72.92 47.80
CA PRO A 95 18.36 -72.03 46.75
C PRO A 95 17.05 -71.32 47.18
N PRO A 96 16.92 -70.00 46.95
CA PRO A 96 15.75 -69.25 47.37
C PRO A 96 14.49 -69.70 46.63
N ALA A 97 13.32 -69.50 47.23
CA ALA A 97 12.05 -69.88 46.63
C ALA A 97 11.76 -69.17 45.30
N THR A 98 12.34 -67.99 45.08
CA THR A 98 12.28 -67.24 43.83
C THR A 98 13.10 -67.85 42.70
N GLY A 99 13.96 -68.84 42.98
CA GLY A 99 14.88 -69.42 42.01
C GLY A 99 16.26 -68.77 42.01
N VAL A 100 17.17 -69.35 41.23
CA VAL A 100 18.59 -68.99 41.17
C VAL A 100 18.86 -68.23 39.88
N SER A 101 19.33 -66.99 40.01
CA SER A 101 19.64 -66.13 38.85
C SER A 101 21.00 -66.50 38.24
N VAL A 102 21.02 -66.63 36.92
CA VAL A 102 22.24 -66.82 36.11
C VAL A 102 22.41 -65.62 35.20
N ASN A 103 23.52 -64.91 35.39
CA ASN A 103 23.87 -63.78 34.54
C ASN A 103 24.45 -64.27 33.20
N ILE A 104 23.73 -63.96 32.13
CA ILE A 104 24.23 -64.11 30.76
C ILE A 104 24.87 -62.78 30.38
N ALA A 105 26.13 -62.78 29.94
CA ALA A 105 26.81 -61.58 29.48
C ALA A 105 26.42 -61.26 28.01
N LEU A 106 26.39 -59.97 27.64
CA LEU A 106 26.08 -59.52 26.27
C LEU A 106 26.90 -60.25 25.20
N ALA A 107 28.20 -60.43 25.43
CA ALA A 107 29.10 -61.11 24.50
C ALA A 107 28.74 -62.58 24.22
N ARG A 108 27.97 -63.23 25.11
CA ARG A 108 27.52 -64.62 24.93
C ARG A 108 26.18 -64.74 24.20
N ARG A 109 25.49 -63.62 23.94
CA ARG A 109 24.19 -63.59 23.28
C ARG A 109 24.20 -62.67 22.04
N PRO A 110 25.06 -62.95 21.04
CA PRO A 110 25.03 -62.19 19.78
C PRO A 110 23.66 -62.32 19.10
N PRO A 111 23.27 -61.39 18.21
CA PRO A 111 22.02 -61.49 17.47
C PRO A 111 21.85 -62.86 16.79
N GLY A 112 20.68 -63.46 16.97
CA GLY A 112 20.37 -64.80 16.49
C GLY A 112 19.57 -65.65 17.49
N ALA A 113 19.31 -66.89 17.10
CA ALA A 113 18.62 -67.88 17.92
C ALA A 113 19.63 -68.84 18.58
N HIS A 114 19.47 -69.04 19.88
CA HIS A 114 20.30 -69.86 20.74
C HIS A 114 19.45 -70.85 21.51
N LEU A 115 20.08 -71.90 22.01
CA LEU A 115 19.51 -72.82 22.98
C LEU A 115 20.21 -72.61 24.32
N ILE A 116 19.43 -72.63 25.40
CA ILE A 116 19.93 -72.71 26.76
C ILE A 116 19.43 -73.99 27.41
N ARG A 117 20.27 -74.60 28.24
CA ARG A 117 19.88 -75.73 29.09
C ARG A 117 20.64 -75.65 30.39
N TYR A 118 20.02 -76.12 31.47
CA TYR A 118 20.72 -76.29 32.73
C TYR A 118 20.63 -77.74 33.24
N GLU A 119 21.62 -78.12 34.04
CA GLU A 119 21.70 -79.39 34.76
C GLU A 119 21.93 -79.06 36.24
N VAL A 120 21.31 -79.84 37.10
CA VAL A 120 21.51 -79.79 38.54
C VAL A 120 21.96 -81.18 39.00
N SER A 121 23.14 -81.22 39.62
CA SER A 121 23.66 -82.36 40.37
C SER A 121 23.33 -82.14 41.84
N VAL A 122 22.39 -82.91 42.37
CA VAL A 122 21.98 -82.81 43.77
C VAL A 122 22.91 -83.69 44.61
N GLU A 123 23.81 -83.06 45.38
CA GLU A 123 24.90 -83.76 46.07
C GLU A 123 24.40 -84.72 47.14
N THR A 124 23.30 -84.36 47.82
CA THR A 124 22.67 -85.17 48.87
C THR A 124 22.03 -86.45 48.34
N VAL A 125 21.66 -86.49 47.05
CA VAL A 125 20.99 -87.62 46.39
C VAL A 125 21.93 -88.36 45.42
N GLY A 126 22.98 -87.70 44.93
CA GLY A 126 23.96 -88.28 44.00
C GLY A 126 23.43 -88.46 42.57
N ASN A 127 22.42 -87.69 42.17
CA ASN A 127 21.79 -87.77 40.85
C ASN A 127 21.89 -86.45 40.08
N ASP A 128 22.03 -86.56 38.76
CA ASP A 128 21.96 -85.44 37.81
C ASP A 128 20.57 -85.36 37.17
N SER A 129 19.99 -84.16 37.12
CA SER A 129 18.75 -83.89 36.38
C SER A 129 18.96 -82.71 35.44
N ARG A 130 18.30 -82.73 34.27
CA ARG A 130 18.48 -81.72 33.21
C ARG A 130 17.15 -81.08 32.84
N SER A 131 17.19 -79.80 32.49
CA SER A 131 16.06 -79.15 31.83
C SER A 131 15.98 -79.58 30.36
N ALA A 132 14.81 -79.44 29.74
CA ALA A 132 14.73 -79.41 28.29
C ALA A 132 15.51 -78.18 27.75
N PRO A 133 16.11 -78.24 26.56
CA PRO A 133 16.61 -77.05 25.88
C PRO A 133 15.48 -76.03 25.71
N GLN A 134 15.79 -74.75 25.93
CA GLN A 134 14.87 -73.62 25.73
C GLN A 134 15.46 -72.65 24.71
N LEU A 135 14.57 -72.00 23.97
CA LEU A 135 14.95 -71.03 22.95
C LEU A 135 15.30 -69.69 23.61
N LEU A 136 16.41 -69.09 23.19
CA LEU A 136 16.79 -67.72 23.51
C LEU A 136 17.06 -66.98 22.19
N ILE A 137 16.29 -65.95 21.89
CA ILE A 137 16.39 -65.18 20.65
C ILE A 137 16.76 -63.75 20.98
N VAL A 138 17.89 -63.32 20.43
CA VAL A 138 18.30 -61.93 20.41
C VAL A 138 18.03 -61.38 19.02
N ASP A 139 17.03 -60.52 18.92
CA ASP A 139 16.70 -59.83 17.68
C ASP A 139 16.94 -58.33 17.82
N LEU A 140 17.79 -57.79 16.94
CA LEU A 140 18.11 -56.37 16.87
C LEU A 140 17.78 -55.78 15.49
N ALA A 141 17.07 -56.51 14.62
CA ALA A 141 16.70 -56.08 13.28
C ALA A 141 15.33 -55.38 13.31
N PRO A 142 15.27 -54.04 13.23
CA PRO A 142 14.00 -53.31 13.19
C PRO A 142 13.19 -53.57 11.92
N PRO A 143 11.90 -53.14 11.88
CA PRO A 143 11.17 -53.04 10.63
C PRO A 143 11.94 -52.17 9.62
N TYR A 144 11.84 -52.50 8.32
CA TYR A 144 12.61 -51.84 7.26
C TYR A 144 14.14 -51.97 7.39
N TYR A 145 14.65 -52.98 8.11
CA TYR A 145 16.09 -53.17 8.29
C TYR A 145 16.87 -53.22 6.97
N SER A 146 16.29 -53.87 5.95
CA SER A 146 16.89 -54.04 4.62
C SER A 146 16.56 -52.91 3.63
N HIS A 147 15.73 -51.93 4.03
CA HIS A 147 15.28 -50.86 3.15
C HIS A 147 16.38 -49.83 2.89
N VAL A 148 16.60 -49.52 1.62
CA VAL A 148 17.59 -48.52 1.20
C VAL A 148 16.88 -47.21 0.90
N GLY A 149 17.26 -46.15 1.62
CA GLY A 149 16.71 -44.80 1.45
C GLY A 149 15.78 -44.37 2.59
N PRO A 150 15.05 -43.25 2.42
CA PRO A 150 14.07 -42.80 3.40
C PRO A 150 12.89 -43.76 3.47
N ILE A 151 12.34 -43.93 4.67
CA ILE A 151 11.13 -44.70 4.90
C ILE A 151 9.96 -43.94 4.26
N PRO A 152 9.09 -44.59 3.46
CA PRO A 152 8.05 -43.90 2.69
C PRO A 152 7.02 -43.22 3.60
N PRO A 153 6.40 -42.10 3.17
CA PRO A 153 5.43 -41.38 3.97
C PRO A 153 4.13 -42.18 4.16
N PRO A 154 3.32 -41.85 5.18
CA PRO A 154 1.99 -42.44 5.30
C PRO A 154 1.13 -42.20 4.05
N LEU A 155 0.28 -43.18 3.71
CA LEU A 155 -0.69 -43.09 2.64
C LEU A 155 -1.99 -42.47 3.17
N PRO A 156 -2.51 -41.39 2.57
CA PRO A 156 -3.76 -40.77 2.99
C PRO A 156 -4.98 -41.65 2.63
N PRO A 157 -6.13 -41.42 3.29
CA PRO A 157 -7.40 -41.94 2.80
C PRO A 157 -7.74 -41.35 1.42
N VAL A 158 -8.44 -42.13 0.59
CA VAL A 158 -8.71 -41.79 -0.83
C VAL A 158 -9.62 -40.56 -0.97
N ASP A 159 -10.46 -40.32 0.03
CA ASP A 159 -11.45 -39.25 0.11
C ASP A 159 -10.96 -38.02 0.87
N LEU A 160 -9.67 -37.93 1.23
CA LEU A 160 -9.12 -36.76 1.92
C LEU A 160 -9.23 -35.49 1.04
N PRO A 161 -10.04 -34.48 1.42
CA PRO A 161 -10.15 -33.25 0.65
C PRO A 161 -8.93 -32.35 0.87
N THR A 162 -8.74 -31.38 -0.02
CA THR A 162 -7.71 -30.34 0.12
C THR A 162 -8.41 -28.97 0.13
N PRO A 163 -8.49 -28.29 1.30
CA PRO A 163 -8.00 -28.71 2.63
C PRO A 163 -8.89 -29.77 3.32
N ALA A 164 -8.33 -30.47 4.30
CA ALA A 164 -9.07 -31.31 5.24
C ALA A 164 -9.84 -30.41 6.23
N SER A 165 -11.16 -30.32 6.05
CA SER A 165 -12.02 -29.39 6.78
C SER A 165 -12.59 -29.99 8.08
N LEU A 166 -13.11 -29.14 8.96
CA LEU A 166 -13.87 -29.59 10.14
C LEU A 166 -15.07 -30.48 9.74
N VAL A 167 -15.76 -30.11 8.67
CA VAL A 167 -16.91 -30.88 8.14
C VAL A 167 -16.48 -32.28 7.69
N TYR A 168 -15.30 -32.40 7.06
CA TYR A 168 -14.75 -33.70 6.66
C TYR A 168 -14.56 -34.62 7.87
N PHE A 169 -13.89 -34.14 8.93
CA PHE A 169 -13.69 -34.95 10.13
C PHE A 169 -15.01 -35.30 10.82
N LEU A 170 -15.91 -34.33 11.04
CA LEU A 170 -17.21 -34.59 11.68
C LEU A 170 -18.12 -35.54 10.88
N GLY A 171 -17.92 -35.63 9.56
CA GLY A 171 -18.65 -36.56 8.69
C GLY A 171 -18.13 -38.00 8.74
N LEU A 172 -16.96 -38.25 9.33
CA LEU A 172 -16.36 -39.59 9.40
C LEU A 172 -16.79 -40.36 10.67
N PRO A 173 -16.87 -41.70 10.61
CA PRO A 173 -17.07 -42.50 11.81
C PRO A 173 -16.00 -42.22 12.88
N ASN A 174 -16.44 -41.95 14.11
CA ASN A 174 -15.58 -41.56 15.24
C ASN A 174 -14.69 -40.32 14.95
N GLU A 175 -15.11 -39.45 14.03
CA GLU A 175 -14.42 -38.20 13.70
C GLU A 175 -12.95 -38.40 13.28
N THR A 176 -12.68 -39.49 12.56
CA THR A 176 -11.32 -40.03 12.38
C THR A 176 -11.00 -40.34 10.92
N ALA A 177 -9.92 -39.75 10.42
CA ALA A 177 -9.35 -40.07 9.11
C ALA A 177 -8.38 -41.27 9.21
N TRP A 178 -8.53 -42.27 8.34
CA TRP A 178 -7.71 -43.49 8.38
C TRP A 178 -6.58 -43.43 7.36
N PHE A 179 -5.37 -43.24 7.86
CA PHE A 179 -4.14 -43.35 7.07
C PHE A 179 -3.66 -44.79 7.04
N ARG A 180 -2.73 -45.09 6.14
CA ARG A 180 -2.07 -46.41 6.08
C ARG A 180 -0.57 -46.28 6.04
N VAL A 181 0.12 -47.18 6.74
CA VAL A 181 1.55 -47.39 6.55
C VAL A 181 1.74 -48.10 5.20
N PRO A 182 2.65 -47.63 4.33
CA PRO A 182 2.99 -48.34 3.10
C PRO A 182 3.34 -49.81 3.39
N PRO A 183 2.89 -50.76 2.55
CA PRO A 183 3.24 -52.17 2.74
C PRO A 183 4.75 -52.39 2.82
N TYR A 184 5.19 -53.17 3.81
CA TYR A 184 6.59 -53.56 4.00
C TYR A 184 6.71 -55.07 4.20
N LEU A 185 7.85 -55.63 3.80
CA LEU A 185 8.06 -57.08 3.72
C LEU A 185 8.14 -57.78 5.08
N ASP A 186 8.36 -57.01 6.15
CA ASP A 186 8.71 -57.51 7.48
C ASP A 186 7.56 -57.39 8.50
N LEU A 187 6.31 -57.17 8.06
CA LEU A 187 5.17 -57.08 8.98
C LEU A 187 4.99 -58.40 9.76
N MET A 188 5.17 -58.35 11.07
CA MET A 188 4.98 -59.50 11.95
C MET A 188 3.94 -59.23 13.05
N PRO A 189 3.29 -60.28 13.58
CA PRO A 189 2.49 -60.16 14.80
C PRO A 189 3.33 -59.55 15.92
N GLY A 190 2.77 -58.58 16.64
CA GLY A 190 3.46 -57.88 17.73
C GLY A 190 4.14 -56.57 17.32
N ASP A 191 4.24 -56.28 16.03
CA ASP A 191 4.67 -54.97 15.55
C ASP A 191 3.67 -53.87 15.96
N TYR A 192 4.19 -52.69 16.29
CA TYR A 192 3.39 -51.54 16.68
C TYR A 192 3.96 -50.24 16.06
N GLY A 193 3.09 -49.24 15.91
CA GLY A 193 3.44 -47.92 15.40
C GLY A 193 3.41 -46.86 16.49
N LEU A 194 4.30 -45.88 16.35
CA LEU A 194 4.19 -44.56 16.98
C LEU A 194 3.86 -43.55 15.87
N PHE A 195 2.86 -42.70 16.09
CA PHE A 195 2.37 -41.76 15.07
C PHE A 195 2.52 -40.32 15.53
N TYR A 196 2.98 -39.46 14.63
CA TYR A 196 3.35 -38.09 14.93
C TYR A 196 2.57 -37.15 14.02
N TYR A 197 2.06 -36.06 14.60
CA TYR A 197 1.31 -35.03 13.90
C TYR A 197 2.03 -33.69 13.98
N ASN A 198 2.00 -32.94 12.88
CA ASN A 198 2.50 -31.57 12.75
C ASN A 198 3.93 -31.37 13.28
N ASN A 199 4.85 -32.20 12.80
CA ASN A 199 6.26 -32.17 13.18
C ASN A 199 6.55 -32.27 14.69
N SER A 200 5.58 -32.75 15.49
CA SER A 200 5.79 -33.08 16.91
C SER A 200 6.90 -34.13 17.06
N ASP A 201 7.70 -33.98 18.11
CA ASP A 201 8.67 -34.99 18.59
C ASP A 201 8.01 -36.03 19.51
N THR A 202 6.77 -35.77 19.95
CA THR A 202 5.98 -36.66 20.79
C THR A 202 4.89 -37.33 19.96
N PRO A 203 4.78 -38.67 19.97
CA PRO A 203 3.70 -39.37 19.28
C PRO A 203 2.37 -39.12 19.98
N TYR A 204 1.28 -39.09 19.21
CA TYR A 204 -0.06 -38.97 19.78
C TYR A 204 -0.60 -40.33 20.23
N LEU A 205 -1.47 -40.28 21.23
CA LEU A 205 -1.90 -41.45 21.99
C LEU A 205 -3.04 -42.22 21.27
N PRO A 206 -3.05 -43.57 21.37
CA PRO A 206 -4.15 -44.46 20.94
C PRO A 206 -5.54 -44.00 21.36
N THR A 207 -5.64 -43.64 22.63
CA THR A 207 -6.88 -43.24 23.28
C THR A 207 -6.57 -42.05 24.16
N ALA A 208 -7.50 -41.10 24.24
CA ALA A 208 -7.39 -39.98 25.16
C ALA A 208 -7.18 -40.48 26.60
N GLY A 209 -6.12 -40.00 27.27
CA GLY A 209 -5.75 -40.40 28.63
C GLY A 209 -4.86 -41.64 28.75
N SER A 210 -4.50 -42.31 27.65
CA SER A 210 -3.46 -43.36 27.67
C SER A 210 -2.10 -42.77 28.04
N THR A 211 -1.26 -43.51 28.75
CA THR A 211 0.17 -43.18 28.92
C THR A 211 1.07 -43.92 27.94
N ASP A 212 0.52 -44.92 27.25
CA ASP A 212 1.23 -45.72 26.26
C ASP A 212 0.92 -45.20 24.84
N PRO A 213 1.92 -44.68 24.10
CA PRO A 213 1.73 -44.21 22.72
C PRO A 213 1.71 -45.33 21.68
N LYS A 214 1.84 -46.61 22.09
CA LYS A 214 1.92 -47.74 21.16
C LYS A 214 0.58 -48.03 20.49
N TRP A 215 0.58 -48.01 19.17
CA TRP A 215 -0.54 -48.43 18.36
C TRP A 215 -0.32 -49.83 17.80
N VAL A 216 -1.17 -50.77 18.16
CA VAL A 216 -1.15 -52.11 17.54
C VAL A 216 -1.56 -51.97 16.08
N LEU A 217 -0.69 -52.42 15.17
CA LEU A 217 -0.94 -52.34 13.74
C LEU A 217 -1.86 -53.46 13.29
N PRO A 218 -3.01 -53.15 12.65
CA PRO A 218 -3.87 -54.16 12.03
C PRO A 218 -3.22 -54.73 10.75
N ALA A 219 -3.78 -55.84 10.26
CA ALA A 219 -3.27 -56.52 9.06
C ALA A 219 -3.34 -55.66 7.78
N ASP A 220 -4.23 -54.67 7.74
CA ASP A 220 -4.36 -53.72 6.62
C ASP A 220 -3.47 -52.47 6.78
N LEU A 221 -2.65 -52.43 7.83
CA LEU A 221 -1.70 -51.36 8.15
C LEU A 221 -2.33 -49.98 8.35
N SER A 222 -3.64 -49.96 8.66
CA SER A 222 -4.37 -48.74 8.91
C SER A 222 -4.07 -48.15 10.29
N PHE A 223 -4.08 -46.82 10.38
CA PHE A 223 -4.00 -46.11 11.64
C PHE A 223 -4.82 -44.82 11.61
N PRO A 224 -5.39 -44.40 12.75
CA PRO A 224 -6.28 -43.26 12.79
C PRO A 224 -5.54 -41.93 13.04
N LEU A 225 -6.03 -40.88 12.40
CA LEU A 225 -5.79 -39.49 12.74
C LEU A 225 -7.12 -38.87 13.19
N PRO A 226 -7.39 -38.82 14.51
CA PRO A 226 -8.65 -38.30 15.04
C PRO A 226 -8.70 -36.77 15.04
N LEU A 227 -9.91 -36.20 14.95
CA LEU A 227 -10.13 -34.75 15.03
C LEU A 227 -9.49 -34.12 16.27
N SER A 228 -9.52 -34.79 17.42
CA SER A 228 -8.91 -34.31 18.66
C SER A 228 -7.40 -34.08 18.57
N VAL A 229 -6.68 -34.84 17.73
CA VAL A 229 -5.24 -34.64 17.47
C VAL A 229 -5.05 -33.44 16.53
N VAL A 230 -5.88 -33.34 15.49
CA VAL A 230 -5.82 -32.26 14.49
C VAL A 230 -6.16 -30.90 15.11
N GLN A 231 -7.13 -30.87 16.03
CA GLN A 231 -7.55 -29.67 16.78
C GLN A 231 -6.43 -29.06 17.63
N GLY A 232 -5.44 -29.86 18.06
CA GLY A 232 -4.24 -29.35 18.74
C GLY A 232 -3.39 -28.42 17.85
N SER A 233 -3.60 -28.47 16.53
CA SER A 233 -2.97 -27.56 15.57
C SER A 233 -3.90 -27.33 14.36
N PRO A 234 -4.92 -26.45 14.49
CA PRO A 234 -6.14 -26.52 13.68
C PRO A 234 -6.00 -26.13 12.20
N ASP A 235 -5.42 -24.98 11.84
CA ASP A 235 -5.35 -24.58 10.41
C ASP A 235 -3.92 -24.42 9.87
N GLY A 236 -3.70 -24.80 8.62
CA GLY A 236 -2.47 -24.59 7.86
C GLY A 236 -1.91 -25.89 7.29
N LEU A 237 -0.67 -25.82 6.76
CA LEU A 237 0.03 -26.99 6.26
C LEU A 237 0.46 -27.86 7.45
N ARG A 238 0.09 -29.15 7.40
CA ARG A 238 0.31 -30.13 8.47
C ARG A 238 0.99 -31.36 7.94
N SER A 239 1.60 -32.11 8.85
CA SER A 239 2.30 -33.35 8.53
C SER A 239 1.82 -34.53 9.36
N VAL A 240 1.85 -35.72 8.78
CA VAL A 240 1.78 -37.00 9.52
C VAL A 240 3.05 -37.80 9.22
N ARG A 241 3.60 -38.42 10.26
CA ARG A 241 4.75 -39.34 10.21
C ARG A 241 4.49 -40.55 11.10
N TYR A 242 5.23 -41.63 10.86
CA TYR A 242 5.19 -42.82 11.69
C TYR A 242 6.60 -43.36 11.99
N GLU A 243 6.75 -44.02 13.12
CA GLU A 243 7.90 -44.85 13.49
C GLU A 243 7.38 -46.23 13.83
N LEU A 244 7.92 -47.27 13.17
CA LEU A 244 7.52 -48.65 13.43
C LEU A 244 8.46 -49.29 14.42
N HIS A 245 7.91 -50.15 15.28
CA HIS A 245 8.67 -51.03 16.14
C HIS A 245 8.23 -52.45 15.90
N ASP A 246 9.19 -53.36 15.98
CA ASP A 246 8.86 -54.78 15.96
C ASP A 246 8.39 -55.28 17.34
N ALA A 247 8.02 -56.57 17.41
CA ALA A 247 7.65 -57.23 18.67
C ALA A 247 8.71 -57.14 19.79
N ALA A 248 10.01 -57.02 19.45
CA ALA A 248 11.09 -56.87 20.42
C ALA A 248 11.34 -55.40 20.81
N GLY A 249 10.65 -54.44 20.18
CA GLY A 249 10.78 -53.01 20.42
C GLY A 249 11.90 -52.33 19.61
N ASN A 250 12.45 -52.97 18.58
CA ASN A 250 13.46 -52.37 17.71
C ASN A 250 12.85 -51.27 16.83
N PRO A 251 13.30 -50.00 16.95
CA PRO A 251 12.75 -48.89 16.18
C PRO A 251 13.28 -48.88 14.74
N ALA A 252 12.37 -48.75 13.79
CA ALA A 252 12.68 -48.34 12.42
C ALA A 252 13.09 -46.87 12.40
N LYS A 253 13.64 -46.40 11.27
CA LYS A 253 13.83 -44.96 11.06
C LYS A 253 12.47 -44.28 10.93
N LEU A 254 12.36 -43.04 11.42
CA LEU A 254 11.16 -42.21 11.22
C LEU A 254 10.82 -42.06 9.73
N SER A 255 9.53 -42.13 9.40
CA SER A 255 9.04 -41.98 8.03
C SER A 255 9.30 -40.58 7.45
N ALA A 256 9.33 -40.51 6.12
CA ALA A 256 9.08 -39.26 5.43
C ALA A 256 7.71 -38.69 5.83
N GLN A 257 7.55 -37.38 5.69
CA GLN A 257 6.31 -36.69 6.04
C GLN A 257 5.30 -36.72 4.88
N TYR A 258 4.04 -37.01 5.21
CA TYR A 258 2.92 -36.69 4.33
C TYR A 258 2.41 -35.30 4.68
N LEU A 259 2.45 -34.37 3.72
CA LEU A 259 2.00 -32.99 3.90
C LEU A 259 0.60 -32.79 3.34
N PHE A 260 -0.27 -32.09 4.07
CA PHE A 260 -1.62 -31.76 3.64
C PHE A 260 -2.14 -30.51 4.35
N ASP A 261 -3.06 -29.80 3.71
CA ASP A 261 -3.69 -28.61 4.28
C ASP A 261 -4.85 -28.98 5.21
N VAL A 262 -4.93 -28.31 6.34
CA VAL A 262 -6.04 -28.43 7.30
C VAL A 262 -6.72 -27.08 7.46
N ALA A 263 -8.06 -27.08 7.48
CA ALA A 263 -8.89 -25.89 7.69
C ALA A 263 -10.06 -26.22 8.64
N LEU A 264 -9.82 -26.14 9.95
CA LEU A 264 -10.84 -26.42 10.95
C LEU A 264 -11.70 -25.20 11.30
N PHE A 265 -11.21 -23.97 11.10
CA PHE A 265 -12.05 -22.78 11.28
C PHE A 265 -13.11 -22.64 10.17
N PRO A 266 -14.28 -22.03 10.45
CA PRO A 266 -15.28 -21.75 9.43
C PRO A 266 -14.68 -21.00 8.23
N GLU A 267 -15.01 -21.45 7.03
CA GLU A 267 -14.48 -20.87 5.79
C GLU A 267 -14.99 -19.43 5.61
N PRO A 268 -14.16 -18.49 5.14
CA PRO A 268 -14.63 -17.17 4.74
C PRO A 268 -15.79 -17.28 3.74
N SER A 269 -16.89 -16.60 4.03
CA SER A 269 -18.12 -16.71 3.23
C SER A 269 -18.77 -15.35 3.00
N ASN A 270 -19.86 -15.29 2.21
CA ASN A 270 -20.59 -14.05 1.93
C ASN A 270 -19.71 -12.93 1.32
N PHE A 271 -18.83 -13.31 0.38
CA PHE A 271 -18.00 -12.36 -0.36
C PHE A 271 -18.83 -11.33 -1.12
N LYS A 272 -18.26 -10.15 -1.33
CA LYS A 272 -18.91 -9.02 -2.02
C LYS A 272 -17.97 -8.45 -3.07
N ALA A 273 -18.53 -7.86 -4.12
CA ALA A 273 -17.73 -7.20 -5.15
C ALA A 273 -16.87 -6.07 -4.53
N PRO A 274 -15.58 -5.96 -4.89
CA PRO A 274 -14.75 -4.86 -4.44
C PRO A 274 -15.23 -3.53 -5.04
N THR A 275 -14.89 -2.40 -4.44
CA THR A 275 -15.13 -1.07 -5.03
C THR A 275 -13.80 -0.43 -5.40
N ILE A 276 -13.80 0.54 -6.30
CA ILE A 276 -12.61 1.26 -6.75
C ILE A 276 -12.89 2.74 -6.48
N ASP A 277 -12.16 3.36 -5.57
CA ASP A 277 -12.43 4.76 -5.21
C ASP A 277 -12.37 5.66 -6.47
N LEU A 278 -13.30 6.62 -6.54
CA LEU A 278 -13.53 7.55 -7.67
C LEU A 278 -14.13 6.90 -8.94
N ALA A 279 -13.87 5.62 -9.23
CA ALA A 279 -14.39 4.95 -10.43
C ALA A 279 -15.68 4.12 -10.17
N VAL A 280 -15.75 3.35 -9.07
CA VAL A 280 -16.84 2.42 -8.77
C VAL A 280 -17.20 2.44 -7.28
N PRO A 281 -18.43 2.81 -6.86
CA PRO A 281 -19.53 3.32 -7.68
C PRO A 281 -19.28 4.80 -8.05
N GLY A 282 -19.01 5.06 -9.32
CA GLY A 282 -18.68 6.38 -9.85
C GLY A 282 -19.03 6.46 -11.32
N ASP A 283 -18.15 7.05 -12.11
CA ASP A 283 -18.28 7.17 -13.58
C ASP A 283 -17.84 5.90 -14.33
N GLN A 284 -17.42 4.84 -13.63
CA GLN A 284 -16.91 3.58 -14.16
C GLN A 284 -15.64 3.74 -15.01
N LEU A 285 -14.89 4.81 -14.77
CA LEU A 285 -13.65 5.11 -15.44
C LEU A 285 -12.56 5.37 -14.39
N LEU A 286 -11.39 4.78 -14.59
CA LEU A 286 -10.18 5.14 -13.87
C LEU A 286 -9.28 5.93 -14.81
N ASP A 287 -9.25 7.24 -14.64
CA ASP A 287 -8.52 8.16 -15.52
C ASP A 287 -7.29 8.80 -14.85
N ARG A 288 -6.67 9.76 -15.55
CA ARG A 288 -5.50 10.45 -15.01
C ARG A 288 -5.82 11.38 -13.85
N GLN A 289 -7.03 11.90 -13.75
CA GLN A 289 -7.43 12.74 -12.63
C GLN A 289 -7.59 11.89 -11.37
N ASP A 290 -8.24 10.73 -11.49
CA ASP A 290 -8.38 9.80 -10.37
C ASP A 290 -7.01 9.33 -9.86
N THR A 291 -6.15 8.94 -10.80
CA THR A 291 -4.83 8.43 -10.46
C THR A 291 -3.88 9.49 -9.91
N ALA A 292 -4.02 10.75 -10.32
CA ALA A 292 -3.32 11.88 -9.71
C ALA A 292 -3.80 12.13 -8.27
N GLN A 293 -5.11 12.05 -8.02
CA GLN A 293 -5.70 12.32 -6.71
C GLN A 293 -5.32 11.25 -5.67
N LEU A 294 -5.23 9.99 -6.08
CA LEU A 294 -4.97 8.84 -5.19
C LEU A 294 -3.55 8.27 -5.32
N ASN A 295 -2.69 8.87 -6.15
CA ASN A 295 -1.36 8.37 -6.51
C ASN A 295 -1.40 6.89 -6.97
N GLY A 296 -2.31 6.59 -7.91
CA GLY A 296 -2.70 5.23 -8.29
C GLY A 296 -4.19 4.99 -8.11
N ALA A 297 -4.60 3.80 -7.66
CA ALA A 297 -6.01 3.51 -7.35
C ALA A 297 -6.14 2.87 -5.96
N ILE A 298 -7.27 3.10 -5.29
CA ILE A 298 -7.60 2.46 -4.01
C ILE A 298 -8.74 1.48 -4.26
N ILE A 299 -8.43 0.20 -4.11
CA ILE A 299 -9.41 -0.88 -4.15
C ILE A 299 -9.90 -1.12 -2.72
N ARG A 300 -11.22 -1.17 -2.54
CA ARG A 300 -11.85 -1.44 -1.26
C ARG A 300 -12.54 -2.79 -1.28
N VAL A 301 -12.12 -3.69 -0.41
CA VAL A 301 -12.75 -5.00 -0.23
C VAL A 301 -13.73 -4.93 0.96
N PRO A 302 -15.04 -5.10 0.75
CA PRO A 302 -16.01 -5.07 1.83
C PRO A 302 -15.83 -6.18 2.87
N ALA A 303 -16.48 -6.03 4.02
CA ALA A 303 -16.58 -7.10 5.00
C ALA A 303 -17.31 -8.33 4.42
N TYR A 304 -16.74 -9.49 4.70
CA TYR A 304 -17.28 -10.84 4.46
C TYR A 304 -17.49 -11.54 5.81
N ASP A 305 -18.13 -12.71 5.83
CA ASP A 305 -18.42 -13.44 7.05
C ASP A 305 -17.28 -14.42 7.42
N ASP A 306 -17.19 -14.81 8.68
CA ASP A 306 -16.21 -15.77 9.20
C ASP A 306 -14.73 -15.38 9.01
N PHE A 307 -14.45 -14.07 8.96
CA PHE A 307 -13.08 -13.56 8.86
C PHE A 307 -12.27 -13.84 10.12
N LEU A 308 -10.96 -14.08 9.97
CA LEU A 308 -10.01 -14.22 11.07
C LEU A 308 -8.99 -13.09 11.10
N ARG A 309 -8.68 -12.62 12.31
CA ARG A 309 -7.72 -11.54 12.57
C ARG A 309 -6.46 -12.06 13.27
N GLY A 310 -5.43 -11.22 13.33
CA GLY A 310 -4.16 -11.52 13.98
C GLY A 310 -3.08 -12.04 13.02
N ALA A 311 -1.96 -12.48 13.56
CA ALA A 311 -0.78 -12.92 12.80
C ALA A 311 -1.05 -14.15 11.91
N ASP A 312 -1.97 -15.02 12.34
CA ASP A 312 -2.37 -16.23 11.62
C ASP A 312 -3.78 -16.11 10.99
N GLY A 313 -4.26 -14.87 10.84
CA GLY A 313 -5.58 -14.55 10.28
C GLY A 313 -5.59 -14.44 8.76
N ASP A 314 -6.63 -13.80 8.24
CA ASP A 314 -6.86 -13.66 6.81
C ASP A 314 -5.93 -12.61 6.18
N VAL A 315 -5.50 -12.89 4.95
CA VAL A 315 -4.67 -12.04 4.11
C VAL A 315 -5.37 -11.87 2.76
N LEU A 316 -5.51 -10.63 2.30
CA LEU A 316 -6.18 -10.31 1.05
C LEU A 316 -5.16 -10.18 -0.08
N SER A 317 -5.42 -10.87 -1.18
CA SER A 317 -4.62 -10.77 -2.40
C SER A 317 -5.52 -10.30 -3.54
N VAL A 318 -5.35 -9.06 -3.96
CA VAL A 318 -6.16 -8.40 -5.01
C VAL A 318 -5.44 -8.53 -6.34
N THR A 319 -6.17 -8.88 -7.39
CA THR A 319 -5.65 -8.99 -8.75
C THR A 319 -6.42 -8.08 -9.69
N LEU A 320 -5.70 -7.30 -10.48
CA LEU A 320 -6.22 -6.50 -11.58
C LEU A 320 -5.89 -7.19 -12.90
N THR A 321 -6.86 -7.31 -13.78
CA THR A 321 -6.72 -8.00 -15.06
C THR A 321 -7.28 -7.14 -16.18
N THR A 322 -6.51 -6.96 -17.25
CA THR A 322 -6.93 -6.37 -18.53
C THR A 322 -6.70 -7.39 -19.66
N SER A 323 -7.06 -7.05 -20.90
CA SER A 323 -6.72 -7.88 -22.06
C SER A 323 -5.21 -7.96 -22.35
N LEU A 324 -4.39 -7.10 -21.72
CA LEU A 324 -2.94 -7.08 -21.91
C LEU A 324 -2.17 -7.91 -20.88
N GLY A 325 -2.80 -8.21 -19.74
CA GLY A 325 -2.16 -8.98 -18.67
C GLY A 325 -2.87 -8.86 -17.34
N SER A 326 -2.25 -9.44 -16.31
CA SER A 326 -2.76 -9.44 -14.95
C SER A 326 -1.65 -9.09 -13.96
N GLN A 327 -2.00 -8.35 -12.91
CA GLN A 327 -1.08 -8.00 -11.83
C GLN A 327 -1.76 -8.25 -10.49
N THR A 328 -1.11 -9.06 -9.65
CA THR A 328 -1.52 -9.27 -8.26
C THR A 328 -0.77 -8.26 -7.39
N LEU A 329 -1.53 -7.47 -6.62
CA LEU A 329 -0.98 -6.48 -5.70
C LEU A 329 -0.31 -7.16 -4.50
N ALA A 330 0.42 -6.36 -3.72
CA ALA A 330 0.98 -6.84 -2.47
C ALA A 330 -0.13 -7.34 -1.53
N ASP A 331 0.11 -8.49 -0.92
CA ASP A 331 -0.81 -9.11 0.03
C ASP A 331 -1.02 -8.18 1.25
N VAL A 332 -2.28 -7.94 1.62
CA VAL A 332 -2.65 -7.07 2.75
C VAL A 332 -3.24 -7.91 3.87
N PRO A 333 -2.59 -8.03 5.04
CA PRO A 333 -3.15 -8.77 6.17
C PRO A 333 -4.38 -8.05 6.71
N LEU A 334 -5.44 -8.80 7.03
CA LEU A 334 -6.61 -8.25 7.69
C LEU A 334 -6.23 -7.71 9.08
N GLY A 335 -5.42 -8.45 9.85
CA GLY A 335 -4.83 -7.99 11.11
C GLY A 335 -5.77 -7.11 11.95
N ASN A 336 -5.32 -5.87 12.21
CA ASN A 336 -6.11 -4.83 12.88
C ASN A 336 -6.79 -3.85 11.90
N ASN A 337 -6.68 -4.07 10.58
CA ASN A 337 -7.30 -3.22 9.58
C ASN A 337 -8.82 -3.32 9.63
N VAL A 338 -9.50 -2.20 9.43
CA VAL A 338 -10.97 -2.12 9.45
C VAL A 338 -11.55 -2.34 8.06
N PHE A 339 -12.79 -2.82 8.01
CA PHE A 339 -13.53 -2.90 6.75
C PHE A 339 -14.18 -1.56 6.38
N PRO A 340 -14.32 -1.24 5.08
CA PRO A 340 -13.76 -1.98 3.95
C PRO A 340 -12.23 -1.89 3.90
N LEU A 341 -11.57 -3.03 3.66
CA LEU A 341 -10.11 -3.08 3.64
C LEU A 341 -9.59 -2.37 2.40
N GLN A 342 -8.63 -1.46 2.59
CA GLN A 342 -8.02 -0.71 1.50
C GLN A 342 -6.78 -1.45 0.97
N VAL A 343 -6.72 -1.59 -0.36
CA VAL A 343 -5.58 -2.13 -1.08
C VAL A 343 -5.18 -1.12 -2.15
N HIS A 344 -3.97 -0.60 -2.06
CA HIS A 344 -3.46 0.41 -3.00
C HIS A 344 -2.85 -0.27 -4.23
N ALA A 345 -3.32 0.11 -5.41
CA ALA A 345 -2.69 -0.17 -6.69
C ALA A 345 -1.80 1.01 -7.09
N PRO A 346 -0.46 0.88 -7.04
CA PRO A 346 0.44 1.95 -7.44
C PRO A 346 0.24 2.34 -8.92
N TYR A 347 0.42 3.62 -9.24
CA TYR A 347 0.29 4.11 -10.62
C TYR A 347 1.12 3.31 -11.64
N ALA A 348 2.34 2.90 -11.28
CA ALA A 348 3.19 2.08 -12.15
C ALA A 348 2.56 0.73 -12.55
N VAL A 349 1.78 0.11 -11.65
CA VAL A 349 1.04 -1.12 -11.95
C VAL A 349 -0.06 -0.86 -12.97
N LEU A 350 -0.77 0.27 -12.81
CA LEU A 350 -1.82 0.69 -13.74
C LEU A 350 -1.26 1.01 -15.13
N VAL A 351 -0.12 1.70 -15.20
CA VAL A 351 0.60 1.96 -16.46
C VAL A 351 1.02 0.66 -17.14
N LEU A 352 1.53 -0.31 -16.37
CA LEU A 352 1.93 -1.61 -16.92
C LEU A 352 0.72 -2.37 -17.51
N LEU A 353 -0.42 -2.35 -16.82
CA LEU A 353 -1.67 -2.99 -17.26
C LEU A 353 -2.33 -2.27 -18.43
N TYR A 354 -2.12 -0.96 -18.55
CA TYR A 354 -2.62 -0.13 -19.65
C TYR A 354 -1.74 -0.21 -20.90
N GLY A 355 -0.43 -0.36 -20.73
CA GLY A 355 0.54 -0.48 -21.81
C GLY A 355 0.51 0.70 -22.78
N ALA A 356 0.56 0.42 -24.09
CA ALA A 356 0.50 1.40 -25.16
C ALA A 356 -0.93 1.64 -25.69
N THR A 357 -1.96 1.33 -24.89
CA THR A 357 -3.37 1.46 -25.28
C THR A 357 -3.73 2.92 -25.53
N VAL A 358 -4.66 3.14 -26.46
CA VAL A 358 -5.26 4.45 -26.73
C VAL A 358 -6.75 4.33 -26.46
N GLY A 359 -7.27 5.16 -25.57
CA GLY A 359 -8.69 5.16 -25.18
C GLY A 359 -9.00 4.17 -24.06
N LEU A 360 -10.25 3.71 -24.01
CA LEU A 360 -10.75 2.85 -22.93
C LEU A 360 -10.17 1.44 -23.04
N LEU A 361 -9.70 0.90 -21.91
CA LEU A 361 -9.32 -0.50 -21.76
C LEU A 361 -10.08 -1.09 -20.58
N SER A 362 -10.85 -2.16 -20.80
CA SER A 362 -11.59 -2.79 -19.71
C SER A 362 -10.65 -3.47 -18.71
N MET A 363 -10.90 -3.22 -17.42
CA MET A 363 -10.16 -3.76 -16.30
C MET A 363 -11.12 -4.45 -15.32
N THR A 364 -10.77 -5.68 -14.93
CA THR A 364 -11.48 -6.43 -13.90
C THR A 364 -10.64 -6.51 -12.64
N VAL A 365 -11.24 -6.24 -11.49
CA VAL A 365 -10.66 -6.39 -10.17
C VAL A 365 -11.29 -7.60 -9.49
N SER A 366 -10.45 -8.55 -9.09
CA SER A 366 -10.82 -9.73 -8.31
C SER A 366 -9.97 -9.80 -7.04
N TYR A 367 -10.38 -10.62 -6.07
CA TYR A 367 -9.58 -10.85 -4.89
C TYR A 367 -9.75 -12.28 -4.38
N VAL A 368 -8.75 -12.75 -3.64
CA VAL A 368 -8.82 -14.01 -2.90
C VAL A 368 -8.46 -13.75 -1.45
N ILE A 369 -9.05 -14.53 -0.55
CA ILE A 369 -8.67 -14.56 0.86
C ILE A 369 -7.70 -15.73 1.06
N ARG A 370 -6.52 -15.45 1.57
CA ARG A 370 -5.55 -16.45 1.99
C ARG A 370 -5.58 -16.55 3.51
N ARG A 371 -5.85 -17.74 4.03
CA ARG A 371 -5.75 -18.07 5.44
C ARG A 371 -4.68 -19.13 5.58
N ARG A 372 -3.52 -18.75 6.09
CA ARG A 372 -2.36 -19.65 6.23
C ARG A 372 -2.02 -20.26 4.86
N SER A 373 -2.13 -21.58 4.68
CA SER A 373 -1.85 -22.25 3.41
C SER A 373 -3.07 -22.41 2.49
N VAL A 374 -4.28 -22.05 2.95
CA VAL A 374 -5.52 -22.23 2.20
C VAL A 374 -5.94 -20.94 1.51
N THR A 375 -6.41 -21.05 0.27
CA THR A 375 -6.90 -19.92 -0.53
C THR A 375 -8.39 -20.08 -0.82
N TYR A 376 -9.17 -19.06 -0.49
CA TYR A 376 -10.61 -18.95 -0.73
C TYR A 376 -10.86 -17.89 -1.81
N PRO A 377 -11.17 -18.29 -3.05
CA PRO A 377 -11.43 -17.33 -4.12
C PRO A 377 -12.78 -16.63 -3.92
N ALA A 378 -12.79 -15.29 -4.00
CA ALA A 378 -14.05 -14.59 -4.08
C ALA A 378 -14.61 -14.74 -5.51
N THR A 379 -15.88 -15.11 -5.61
CA THR A 379 -16.58 -15.26 -6.90
C THR A 379 -17.03 -13.92 -7.49
N PHE A 380 -17.09 -12.86 -6.67
CA PHE A 380 -17.52 -11.53 -7.10
C PHE A 380 -16.33 -10.67 -7.53
N THR A 381 -16.46 -10.07 -8.71
CA THR A 381 -15.48 -9.17 -9.31
C THR A 381 -16.13 -7.83 -9.64
N THR A 382 -15.29 -6.81 -9.83
CA THR A 382 -15.74 -5.49 -10.29
C THR A 382 -15.05 -5.10 -11.57
N THR A 383 -15.81 -4.58 -12.52
CA THR A 383 -15.31 -4.12 -13.82
C THR A 383 -15.36 -2.60 -13.90
N THR A 384 -14.33 -2.00 -14.46
CA THR A 384 -14.23 -0.57 -14.78
C THR A 384 -13.40 -0.41 -16.05
N ASP A 385 -13.52 0.70 -16.76
CA ASP A 385 -12.55 1.03 -17.81
C ASP A 385 -11.38 1.81 -17.20
N ILE A 386 -10.18 1.60 -17.73
CA ILE A 386 -8.99 2.42 -17.44
C ILE A 386 -8.60 3.17 -18.71
N ASN A 387 -8.31 4.46 -18.57
CA ASN A 387 -7.80 5.30 -19.65
C ASN A 387 -6.72 6.22 -19.11
N LEU A 388 -5.46 5.92 -19.40
CA LEU A 388 -4.32 6.76 -19.02
C LEU A 388 -3.69 7.48 -20.23
N PHE A 389 -4.30 7.35 -21.42
CA PHE A 389 -3.74 7.92 -22.64
C PHE A 389 -3.69 9.44 -22.60
N VAL A 390 -2.53 9.99 -22.96
CA VAL A 390 -2.27 11.42 -23.14
C VAL A 390 -1.51 11.68 -24.42
N VAL A 391 -1.71 12.87 -24.96
CA VAL A 391 -0.93 13.43 -26.07
C VAL A 391 0.23 14.25 -25.53
N GLY A 392 1.33 14.34 -26.29
CA GLY A 392 2.51 15.12 -25.94
C GLY A 392 3.67 14.28 -25.39
N PRO A 393 4.69 14.91 -24.80
CA PRO A 393 5.85 14.21 -24.30
C PRO A 393 5.49 13.39 -23.06
N ALA A 394 6.24 12.33 -22.80
CA ALA A 394 6.10 11.57 -21.56
C ALA A 394 6.34 12.48 -20.35
N ASN A 395 5.53 12.32 -19.31
CA ASN A 395 5.66 13.07 -18.07
C ASN A 395 6.50 12.28 -17.05
N PRO A 396 7.68 12.78 -16.65
CA PRO A 396 8.52 12.10 -15.66
C PRO A 396 7.94 12.16 -14.23
N ASN A 397 6.98 13.05 -13.97
CA ASN A 397 6.39 13.28 -12.66
C ASN A 397 5.04 12.59 -12.48
N ASP A 398 4.63 11.74 -13.41
CA ASP A 398 3.39 10.98 -13.29
C ASP A 398 3.30 10.26 -11.92
N PRO A 399 2.13 10.22 -11.27
CA PRO A 399 0.81 10.64 -11.77
C PRO A 399 0.48 12.14 -11.61
N ASP A 400 1.40 13.00 -11.15
CA ASP A 400 1.18 14.45 -11.19
C ASP A 400 0.84 14.86 -12.63
N GLN A 401 -0.16 15.72 -12.80
CA GLN A 401 -0.60 16.13 -14.13
C GLN A 401 0.25 17.27 -14.71
N THR A 402 1.11 17.89 -13.90
CA THR A 402 2.07 18.90 -14.32
C THR A 402 3.28 18.22 -14.96
N ASN A 403 3.41 18.39 -16.27
CA ASN A 403 4.49 17.79 -17.04
C ASN A 403 5.63 18.81 -17.25
N PRO A 404 6.80 18.63 -16.62
CA PRO A 404 7.94 19.54 -16.80
C PRO A 404 8.55 19.51 -18.20
N ASN A 405 8.22 18.52 -19.03
CA ASN A 405 8.64 18.46 -20.44
C ASN A 405 7.75 19.31 -21.36
N LEU A 406 6.66 19.89 -20.85
CA LEU A 406 5.92 20.94 -21.55
C LEU A 406 6.57 22.29 -21.25
N ASN A 407 7.02 22.99 -22.29
CA ASN A 407 7.62 24.31 -22.13
C ASN A 407 6.59 25.28 -21.54
N ALA A 408 6.98 26.09 -20.56
CA ALA A 408 6.11 27.09 -19.96
C ALA A 408 5.70 28.17 -20.98
N PRO A 409 4.48 28.72 -20.90
CA PRO A 409 4.05 29.79 -21.80
C PRO A 409 4.82 31.10 -21.52
N ILE A 410 5.05 31.90 -22.56
CA ILE A 410 5.61 33.25 -22.46
C ILE A 410 4.52 34.25 -22.81
N VAL A 411 4.27 35.22 -21.93
CA VAL A 411 3.21 36.23 -22.12
C VAL A 411 3.82 37.58 -22.47
N ARG A 412 3.33 38.25 -23.51
CA ARG A 412 3.75 39.62 -23.89
C ARG A 412 2.54 40.50 -24.14
N GLY A 413 2.56 41.72 -23.59
CA GLY A 413 1.57 42.73 -23.90
C GLY A 413 1.93 43.49 -25.19
N GLU A 414 0.92 44.07 -25.82
CA GLU A 414 1.04 44.85 -27.05
C GLU A 414 0.72 46.33 -26.77
N ASP A 415 1.58 47.24 -27.24
CA ASP A 415 1.39 48.68 -27.10
C ASP A 415 0.47 49.27 -28.20
N ALA A 416 0.30 50.59 -28.22
CA ALA A 416 -0.60 51.28 -29.17
C ALA A 416 -0.16 51.17 -30.63
N THR A 417 1.11 50.88 -30.85
CA THR A 417 1.74 50.78 -32.16
C THR A 417 1.78 49.34 -32.66
N GLY A 418 1.37 48.38 -31.84
CA GLY A 418 1.48 46.95 -32.13
C GLY A 418 2.82 46.34 -31.74
N THR A 419 3.64 47.06 -30.97
CA THR A 419 4.94 46.58 -30.51
C THR A 419 4.77 45.76 -29.23
N GLU A 420 5.41 44.60 -29.15
CA GLU A 420 5.38 43.76 -27.96
C GLU A 420 6.38 44.22 -26.90
N GLY A 421 5.96 44.15 -25.64
CA GLY A 421 6.82 44.38 -24.48
C GLY A 421 7.66 43.16 -24.08
N ASN A 422 8.26 43.26 -22.89
CA ASN A 422 9.08 42.19 -22.30
C ASN A 422 8.28 40.91 -21.99
N ASP A 423 9.00 39.80 -21.89
CA ASP A 423 8.46 38.51 -21.45
C ASP A 423 7.89 38.61 -20.03
N ASN A 424 6.66 38.12 -19.87
CA ASN A 424 5.93 37.96 -18.62
C ASN A 424 5.71 39.26 -17.84
N GLU A 425 5.54 40.38 -18.57
CA GLU A 425 5.28 41.70 -18.02
C GLU A 425 4.16 42.42 -18.78
N LEU A 426 3.15 42.90 -18.05
CA LEU A 426 2.07 43.74 -18.58
C LEU A 426 2.08 45.10 -17.90
N ILE A 427 2.63 46.11 -18.56
CA ILE A 427 2.77 47.49 -18.07
C ILE A 427 1.62 48.40 -18.55
N PRO A 428 1.45 49.61 -17.97
CA PRO A 428 0.42 50.58 -18.39
C PRO A 428 0.30 50.83 -19.90
N ASP A 429 1.38 50.76 -20.66
CA ASP A 429 1.36 50.97 -22.11
C ASP A 429 0.57 49.87 -22.86
N HIS A 430 0.40 48.70 -22.23
CA HIS A 430 -0.38 47.58 -22.74
C HIS A 430 -1.87 47.66 -22.36
N ALA A 431 -2.30 48.71 -21.65
CA ALA A 431 -3.68 48.85 -21.20
C ALA A 431 -4.68 48.81 -22.37
N ASN A 432 -5.85 48.22 -22.11
CA ASN A 432 -6.93 48.06 -23.07
C ASN A 432 -6.61 47.18 -24.29
N ARG A 433 -5.58 46.33 -24.20
CA ARG A 433 -5.21 45.38 -25.26
C ARG A 433 -5.05 43.96 -24.75
N ARG A 434 -5.23 43.00 -25.65
CA ARG A 434 -4.97 41.58 -25.39
C ARG A 434 -3.47 41.35 -25.18
N ALA A 435 -3.12 40.32 -24.41
CA ALA A 435 -1.75 39.85 -24.31
C ALA A 435 -1.56 38.61 -25.20
N ASN A 436 -0.46 38.55 -25.94
CA ASN A 436 -0.07 37.39 -26.74
C ASN A 436 0.64 36.37 -25.86
N VAL A 437 0.29 35.10 -26.03
CA VAL A 437 0.89 33.98 -25.31
C VAL A 437 1.57 33.07 -26.31
N TYR A 438 2.89 32.97 -26.19
CA TYR A 438 3.73 32.13 -27.02
C TYR A 438 4.01 30.82 -26.30
N ILE A 439 3.70 29.71 -26.98
CA ILE A 439 4.01 28.37 -26.51
C ILE A 439 4.92 27.73 -27.54
N VAL A 440 6.15 27.41 -27.13
CA VAL A 440 7.08 26.63 -27.95
C VAL A 440 6.77 25.16 -27.71
N LEU A 441 6.32 24.45 -28.74
CA LEU A 441 6.08 23.02 -28.65
C LEU A 441 7.38 22.27 -28.32
N TRP A 442 7.25 21.21 -27.53
CA TRP A 442 8.36 20.41 -27.03
C TRP A 442 9.16 19.74 -28.17
N SER A 443 10.42 19.44 -27.89
CA SER A 443 11.31 18.66 -28.76
C SER A 443 11.74 17.31 -28.16
N VAL A 444 11.42 17.08 -26.87
CA VAL A 444 11.70 15.82 -26.16
C VAL A 444 10.98 14.66 -26.83
N ALA A 445 11.68 13.53 -26.97
CA ALA A 445 11.13 12.33 -27.58
C ALA A 445 9.99 11.71 -26.73
N PRO A 446 8.91 11.18 -27.35
CA PRO A 446 8.64 11.19 -28.78
C PRO A 446 8.31 12.60 -29.29
N THR A 447 9.16 13.07 -30.20
CA THR A 447 9.09 14.36 -30.91
C THR A 447 7.82 14.32 -31.76
N PRO A 448 7.04 15.41 -31.83
CA PRO A 448 5.59 15.39 -31.78
C PRO A 448 4.98 14.22 -32.54
N ASP A 449 4.25 13.40 -31.79
CA ASP A 449 3.32 12.44 -32.34
C ASP A 449 2.49 13.18 -33.41
N ALA A 450 2.38 12.63 -34.62
CA ALA A 450 1.62 13.22 -35.73
C ALA A 450 0.10 13.27 -35.47
N ARG A 451 -0.29 13.17 -34.19
CA ARG A 451 -1.67 13.10 -33.71
C ARG A 451 -2.14 14.52 -33.39
N PRO A 452 -3.40 14.83 -33.72
CA PRO A 452 -3.99 16.11 -33.39
C PRO A 452 -4.17 16.25 -31.87
N PHE A 453 -4.01 17.46 -31.36
CA PHE A 453 -4.28 17.81 -29.96
C PHE A 453 -4.82 19.24 -29.85
N THR A 454 -5.44 19.55 -28.71
CA THR A 454 -5.92 20.89 -28.40
C THR A 454 -5.13 21.46 -27.23
N LEU A 455 -4.68 22.71 -27.38
CA LEU A 455 -4.14 23.53 -26.31
C LEU A 455 -5.28 24.28 -25.63
N TYR A 456 -5.30 24.29 -24.31
CA TYR A 456 -6.23 25.03 -23.48
C TYR A 456 -5.44 26.01 -22.63
N LEU A 457 -5.59 27.32 -22.86
CA LEU A 457 -4.87 28.37 -22.14
C LEU A 457 -5.64 28.81 -20.91
N PHE A 458 -4.95 28.87 -19.77
CA PHE A 458 -5.52 29.28 -18.48
C PHE A 458 -4.80 30.52 -17.93
N TYR A 459 -5.59 31.47 -17.43
CA TYR A 459 -5.14 32.67 -16.73
C TYR A 459 -5.86 32.76 -15.38
N GLU A 460 -5.12 32.73 -14.27
CA GLU A 460 -5.66 32.68 -12.90
C GLU A 460 -6.72 31.58 -12.70
N GLY A 461 -6.55 30.44 -13.39
CA GLY A 461 -7.45 29.29 -13.31
C GLY A 461 -8.65 29.34 -14.26
N VAL A 462 -8.88 30.46 -14.96
CA VAL A 462 -9.94 30.60 -15.97
C VAL A 462 -9.40 30.20 -17.33
N GLN A 463 -10.12 29.36 -18.08
CA GLN A 463 -9.78 29.05 -19.47
C GLN A 463 -10.11 30.26 -20.35
N VAL A 464 -9.09 30.87 -20.95
CA VAL A 464 -9.20 32.12 -21.73
C VAL A 464 -9.02 31.93 -23.23
N GLY A 465 -8.54 30.77 -23.66
CA GLY A 465 -8.34 30.46 -25.06
C GLY A 465 -8.16 28.96 -25.31
N GLN A 466 -8.34 28.56 -26.55
CA GLN A 466 -8.00 27.22 -27.00
C GLN A 466 -7.50 27.25 -28.45
N LEU A 467 -6.65 26.30 -28.81
CA LEU A 467 -6.10 26.17 -30.16
C LEU A 467 -6.00 24.69 -30.53
N PHE A 468 -6.68 24.30 -31.61
CA PHE A 468 -6.51 22.98 -32.20
C PHE A 468 -5.23 22.93 -33.04
N VAL A 469 -4.39 21.94 -32.78
CA VAL A 469 -3.14 21.70 -33.49
C VAL A 469 -3.27 20.38 -34.25
N PRO A 470 -3.49 20.40 -35.57
CA PRO A 470 -3.73 19.18 -36.36
C PRO A 470 -2.48 18.29 -36.46
N SER A 471 -1.29 18.92 -36.44
CA SER A 471 0.00 18.24 -36.41
C SER A 471 1.01 19.17 -35.73
N GLY A 472 1.56 18.75 -34.59
CA GLY A 472 2.63 19.49 -33.93
C GLY A 472 3.97 19.28 -34.62
N VAL A 473 4.80 20.32 -34.68
CA VAL A 473 6.21 20.21 -35.10
C VAL A 473 7.12 20.62 -33.94
N ALA A 474 8.26 19.95 -33.79
CA ALA A 474 9.19 20.22 -32.69
C ALA A 474 9.65 21.68 -32.73
N ASN A 475 9.64 22.35 -31.58
CA ASN A 475 9.98 23.77 -31.43
C ASN A 475 9.09 24.73 -32.24
N GLN A 476 7.97 24.25 -32.79
CA GLN A 476 6.98 25.13 -33.39
C GLN A 476 6.45 26.09 -32.34
N VAL A 477 6.42 27.37 -32.66
CA VAL A 477 5.79 28.38 -31.82
C VAL A 477 4.33 28.49 -32.22
N VAL A 478 3.44 28.33 -31.25
CA VAL A 478 2.02 28.60 -31.41
C VAL A 478 1.61 29.76 -30.53
N THR A 479 0.63 30.54 -31.00
CA THR A 479 0.21 31.77 -30.35
C THR A 479 -1.26 31.68 -29.96
N LEU A 480 -1.54 31.94 -28.69
CA LEU A 480 -2.88 32.19 -28.16
C LEU A 480 -2.93 33.61 -27.57
N GLN A 481 -4.09 34.05 -27.14
CA GLN A 481 -4.28 35.40 -26.59
C GLN A 481 -5.10 35.37 -25.32
N ILE A 482 -4.72 36.22 -24.37
CA ILE A 482 -5.51 36.52 -23.16
C ILE A 482 -6.29 37.80 -23.44
N PRO A 483 -7.64 37.77 -23.46
CA PRO A 483 -8.45 38.96 -23.68
C PRO A 483 -8.22 40.02 -22.59
N TRP A 484 -8.23 41.31 -22.98
CA TRP A 484 -8.08 42.41 -22.03
C TRP A 484 -9.12 42.37 -20.91
N SER A 485 -10.37 42.01 -21.23
CA SER A 485 -11.46 41.94 -20.24
C SER A 485 -11.11 41.04 -19.06
N VAL A 486 -10.42 39.92 -19.30
CA VAL A 486 -10.00 38.98 -18.25
C VAL A 486 -8.81 39.54 -17.46
N ILE A 487 -7.85 40.18 -18.14
CA ILE A 487 -6.70 40.83 -17.50
C ILE A 487 -7.19 41.95 -16.56
N SER A 488 -8.10 42.79 -17.04
CA SER A 488 -8.67 43.89 -16.25
C SER A 488 -9.46 43.39 -15.06
N GLU A 489 -10.26 42.34 -15.23
CA GLU A 489 -11.08 41.74 -14.16
C GLU A 489 -10.23 41.24 -12.98
N HIS A 490 -9.08 40.63 -13.28
CA HIS A 490 -8.19 40.09 -12.24
C HIS A 490 -7.23 41.15 -11.65
N GLY A 491 -7.19 42.37 -12.19
CA GLY A 491 -6.44 43.50 -11.66
C GLY A 491 -4.91 43.37 -11.74
N ASN A 492 -4.21 44.25 -11.03
CA ASN A 492 -2.74 44.26 -10.98
C ASN A 492 -2.18 43.20 -10.00
N GLY A 493 -0.87 42.95 -10.06
CA GLY A 493 -0.13 41.99 -9.23
C GLY A 493 0.49 40.84 -10.03
N LEU A 494 1.00 39.82 -9.34
CA LEU A 494 1.48 38.59 -9.96
C LEU A 494 0.32 37.70 -10.37
N LYS A 495 0.33 37.23 -11.62
CA LYS A 495 -0.74 36.42 -12.23
C LYS A 495 -0.16 35.13 -12.80
N ARG A 496 -0.89 34.03 -12.62
CA ARG A 496 -0.48 32.68 -13.01
C ARG A 496 -1.06 32.36 -14.38
N VAL A 497 -0.19 31.95 -15.29
CA VAL A 497 -0.53 31.54 -16.64
C VAL A 497 0.05 30.16 -16.90
N HIS A 498 -0.75 29.25 -17.41
CA HIS A 498 -0.32 27.92 -17.83
C HIS A 498 -1.25 27.43 -18.93
N TYR A 499 -0.91 26.33 -19.58
CA TYR A 499 -1.80 25.67 -20.52
C TYR A 499 -1.90 24.18 -20.23
N ALA A 500 -2.92 23.56 -20.81
CA ALA A 500 -3.03 22.11 -20.87
C ALA A 500 -3.07 21.63 -22.32
N ILE A 501 -2.66 20.40 -22.55
CA ILE A 501 -2.88 19.68 -23.82
C ILE A 501 -3.78 18.47 -23.58
N GLY A 502 -4.65 18.19 -24.54
CA GLY A 502 -5.52 17.02 -24.52
C GLY A 502 -5.90 16.56 -25.92
N ALA A 503 -6.20 15.27 -26.06
CA ALA A 503 -6.81 14.73 -27.27
C ALA A 503 -8.29 15.13 -27.34
N GLU A 504 -8.85 15.19 -28.55
CA GLU A 504 -10.27 15.45 -28.74
C GLU A 504 -11.12 14.38 -28.02
N GLY A 505 -12.13 14.83 -27.26
CA GLY A 505 -13.04 13.95 -26.51
C GLY A 505 -12.44 13.29 -25.27
N SER A 506 -11.18 13.56 -24.92
CA SER A 506 -10.52 13.01 -23.73
C SER A 506 -10.55 13.98 -22.54
N THR A 507 -10.82 13.46 -21.34
CA THR A 507 -10.65 14.19 -20.07
C THR A 507 -9.19 14.21 -19.60
N ASN A 508 -8.36 13.28 -20.11
CA ASN A 508 -6.95 13.20 -19.75
C ASN A 508 -6.16 14.36 -20.35
N ARG A 509 -5.72 15.27 -19.47
CA ARG A 509 -4.92 16.45 -19.82
C ARG A 509 -3.53 16.38 -19.18
N GLN A 510 -2.55 16.98 -19.86
CA GLN A 510 -1.25 17.30 -19.28
C GLN A 510 -1.12 18.81 -19.17
N TYR A 511 -0.63 19.31 -18.03
CA TYR A 511 -0.49 20.74 -17.75
C TYR A 511 0.96 21.16 -17.85
N SER A 512 1.21 22.35 -18.40
CA SER A 512 2.52 22.98 -18.37
C SER A 512 2.86 23.47 -16.96
N PRO A 513 4.15 23.72 -16.67
CA PRO A 513 4.53 24.55 -15.53
C PRO A 513 3.84 25.93 -15.59
N VAL A 514 3.62 26.50 -14.41
CA VAL A 514 3.01 27.83 -14.25
C VAL A 514 4.06 28.92 -14.50
N THR A 515 3.71 29.86 -15.38
CA THR A 515 4.43 31.12 -15.57
C THR A 515 3.80 32.20 -14.70
N LEU A 516 4.62 32.97 -13.98
CA LEU A 516 4.19 34.17 -13.25
C LEU A 516 4.38 35.40 -14.14
N VAL A 517 3.31 36.17 -14.31
CA VAL A 517 3.26 37.39 -15.11
C VAL A 517 3.02 38.58 -14.18
N THR A 518 3.88 39.59 -14.25
CA THR A 518 3.73 40.83 -13.48
C THR A 518 2.78 41.77 -14.21
N VAL A 519 1.65 42.12 -13.59
CA VAL A 519 0.63 42.99 -14.19
C VAL A 519 0.53 44.31 -13.43
N THR A 520 0.85 45.40 -14.11
CA THR A 520 0.63 46.80 -13.71
C THR A 520 -0.19 47.57 -14.76
N ALA A 521 -0.66 46.88 -15.80
CA ALA A 521 -1.38 47.45 -16.93
C ALA A 521 -2.77 48.01 -16.60
N ASN A 522 -3.41 47.57 -15.52
CA ASN A 522 -4.73 48.06 -15.16
C ASN A 522 -4.60 49.46 -14.54
N ILE A 523 -4.73 50.48 -15.38
CA ILE A 523 -4.70 51.89 -15.02
C ILE A 523 -6.09 52.52 -15.16
N ILE A 524 -6.40 53.43 -14.24
CA ILE A 524 -7.63 54.22 -14.28
C ILE A 524 -7.31 55.54 -15.00
N ASN A 525 -8.02 55.82 -16.09
CA ASN A 525 -7.87 57.06 -16.84
C ASN A 525 -9.09 57.97 -16.66
N LEU A 526 -8.89 59.16 -16.09
CA LEU A 526 -9.93 60.17 -15.87
C LEU A 526 -9.76 61.32 -16.86
N ALA A 527 -10.83 61.63 -17.60
CA ALA A 527 -10.85 62.72 -18.59
C ALA A 527 -10.53 64.08 -17.94
N PRO A 528 -9.83 65.00 -18.63
CA PRO A 528 -9.50 66.30 -18.07
C PRO A 528 -10.74 67.14 -17.76
N PRO A 529 -10.69 68.04 -16.75
CA PRO A 529 -11.78 68.99 -16.51
C PRO A 529 -11.88 70.01 -17.64
N VAL A 530 -13.04 70.66 -17.76
CA VAL A 530 -13.28 71.71 -18.75
C VAL A 530 -13.58 73.03 -18.04
N VAL A 531 -12.68 74.01 -18.14
CA VAL A 531 -12.98 75.37 -17.67
C VAL A 531 -14.00 76.01 -18.61
N ARG A 532 -15.10 76.52 -18.05
CA ARG A 532 -16.23 77.09 -18.81
C ARG A 532 -16.00 78.57 -19.14
N ASN A 533 -16.78 79.09 -20.08
CA ASN A 533 -16.80 80.49 -20.50
C ASN A 533 -15.44 81.04 -20.97
N LEU A 534 -14.57 80.17 -21.49
CA LEU A 534 -13.32 80.58 -22.12
C LEU A 534 -13.58 81.32 -23.42
N ILE A 535 -12.74 82.31 -23.73
CA ILE A 535 -12.76 83.03 -25.01
C ILE A 535 -11.68 82.48 -25.93
N GLY A 536 -12.01 82.39 -27.22
CA GLY A 536 -11.08 82.00 -28.27
C GLY A 536 -10.45 80.63 -28.01
N SER A 537 -9.13 80.54 -28.16
CA SER A 537 -8.36 79.29 -28.01
C SER A 537 -8.06 78.90 -26.55
N GLY A 538 -9.01 79.08 -25.63
CA GLY A 538 -8.89 78.62 -24.24
C GLY A 538 -8.35 79.65 -23.24
N ILE A 539 -8.78 80.91 -23.35
CA ILE A 539 -8.37 82.01 -22.47
C ILE A 539 -9.43 82.28 -21.41
N ILE A 540 -9.04 82.29 -20.13
CA ILE A 540 -9.82 82.80 -19.00
C ILE A 540 -9.60 84.31 -18.92
N ASN A 541 -10.67 85.10 -19.00
CA ASN A 541 -10.62 86.54 -18.81
C ASN A 541 -11.81 87.04 -17.96
N CYS A 542 -11.98 88.36 -17.86
CA CYS A 542 -13.02 88.96 -17.03
C CYS A 542 -14.46 88.55 -17.39
N THR A 543 -14.71 88.06 -18.60
CA THR A 543 -16.04 87.55 -19.02
C THR A 543 -16.20 86.04 -18.80
N SER A 544 -15.12 85.34 -18.41
CA SER A 544 -15.17 83.91 -18.10
C SER A 544 -15.78 83.60 -16.73
N PHE A 545 -15.89 84.60 -15.87
CA PHE A 545 -16.45 84.46 -14.53
C PHE A 545 -17.99 84.40 -14.58
N ARG A 546 -18.58 83.46 -13.84
CA ARG A 546 -20.02 83.46 -13.58
C ARG A 546 -20.29 84.57 -12.55
N PRO A 547 -21.20 85.54 -12.83
CA PRO A 547 -21.41 86.70 -11.97
C PRO A 547 -22.22 86.34 -10.72
N VAL A 548 -21.59 85.64 -9.79
CA VAL A 548 -22.13 85.24 -8.47
C VAL A 548 -21.21 85.77 -7.37
N GLY A 549 -21.78 86.41 -6.36
CA GLY A 549 -20.99 87.03 -5.28
C GLY A 549 -20.32 88.36 -5.69
N PRO A 550 -19.23 88.78 -5.00
CA PRO A 550 -18.51 90.00 -5.35
C PRO A 550 -17.92 89.92 -6.77
N PRO A 551 -17.94 91.01 -7.57
CA PRO A 551 -17.32 91.04 -8.89
C PRO A 551 -15.84 90.57 -8.84
N PRO A 552 -15.36 89.78 -9.82
CA PRO A 552 -16.05 89.35 -11.05
C PRO A 552 -16.89 88.07 -10.91
N GLY A 553 -16.86 87.40 -9.76
CA GLY A 553 -17.55 86.13 -9.50
C GLY A 553 -16.64 84.90 -9.55
N ASN A 554 -17.17 83.74 -9.96
CA ASN A 554 -16.49 82.43 -9.84
C ASN A 554 -16.02 81.87 -11.19
N ILE A 555 -14.87 81.17 -11.19
CA ILE A 555 -14.46 80.33 -12.32
C ILE A 555 -15.22 79.02 -12.23
N VAL A 556 -15.86 78.60 -13.32
CA VAL A 556 -16.65 77.37 -13.36
C VAL A 556 -15.85 76.28 -14.07
N VAL A 557 -15.60 75.19 -13.35
CA VAL A 557 -14.90 74.01 -13.86
C VAL A 557 -15.89 72.86 -13.98
N PHE A 558 -16.09 72.36 -15.20
CA PHE A 558 -16.93 71.20 -15.45
C PHE A 558 -16.11 69.92 -15.41
N ILE A 559 -16.55 68.97 -14.59
CA ILE A 559 -15.98 67.64 -14.46
C ILE A 559 -16.83 66.67 -15.30
N PRO A 560 -16.26 66.04 -16.34
CA PRO A 560 -16.98 65.06 -17.16
C PRO A 560 -17.46 63.85 -16.33
N ALA A 561 -18.54 63.20 -16.76
CA ALA A 561 -18.97 61.93 -16.18
C ALA A 561 -17.86 60.87 -16.26
N SER A 562 -17.79 60.01 -15.25
CA SER A 562 -16.83 58.89 -15.17
C SER A 562 -17.51 57.66 -14.59
N GLU A 563 -17.19 56.49 -15.11
CA GLU A 563 -17.66 55.21 -14.57
C GLU A 563 -17.13 54.93 -13.15
N HIS A 564 -16.08 55.65 -12.74
CA HIS A 564 -15.49 55.54 -11.42
C HIS A 564 -16.15 56.47 -10.38
N PHE A 565 -17.15 57.28 -10.77
CA PHE A 565 -17.89 58.11 -9.82
C PHE A 565 -19.01 57.31 -9.15
N THR A 566 -19.11 57.44 -7.83
CA THR A 566 -20.20 56.84 -7.05
C THR A 566 -20.99 57.91 -6.30
N VAL A 567 -22.26 57.65 -6.02
CA VAL A 567 -23.09 58.56 -5.20
C VAL A 567 -22.43 58.76 -3.84
N GLY A 568 -22.38 60.02 -3.39
CA GLY A 568 -21.74 60.42 -2.14
C GLY A 568 -20.23 60.65 -2.22
N MET A 569 -19.58 60.32 -3.34
CA MET A 569 -18.15 60.61 -3.54
C MET A 569 -17.87 62.13 -3.47
N ILE A 570 -16.69 62.50 -3.00
CA ILE A 570 -16.18 63.87 -3.05
C ILE A 570 -15.07 63.93 -4.10
N VAL A 571 -15.20 64.85 -5.05
CA VAL A 571 -14.21 65.10 -6.08
C VAL A 571 -13.52 66.43 -5.77
N THR A 572 -12.19 66.40 -5.67
CA THR A 572 -11.41 67.60 -5.35
C THR A 572 -10.82 68.18 -6.63
N VAL A 573 -11.19 69.42 -6.97
CA VAL A 573 -10.61 70.17 -8.09
C VAL A 573 -9.40 70.94 -7.60
N HIS A 574 -8.27 70.76 -8.27
CA HIS A 574 -7.00 71.41 -7.96
C HIS A 574 -6.70 72.49 -9.00
N TRP A 575 -6.18 73.61 -8.52
CA TRP A 575 -5.82 74.77 -9.32
C TRP A 575 -4.38 75.20 -9.00
N LYS A 576 -3.60 75.47 -10.05
CA LYS A 576 -2.30 76.14 -9.96
C LYS A 576 -2.20 77.24 -11.01
N GLY A 577 -1.64 78.38 -10.63
CA GLY A 577 -1.43 79.53 -11.51
C GLY A 577 0.04 79.73 -11.85
N TYR A 578 0.31 80.24 -13.05
CA TYR A 578 1.66 80.43 -13.58
C TYR A 578 1.79 81.79 -14.27
N ARG A 579 2.94 82.45 -14.12
CA ARG A 579 3.21 83.77 -14.73
C ARG A 579 3.42 83.72 -16.24
N ASP A 580 3.71 82.55 -16.80
CA ASP A 580 3.97 82.34 -18.22
C ASP A 580 2.87 81.49 -18.89
N ASP A 581 2.77 81.60 -20.21
CA ASP A 581 1.80 80.84 -21.00
C ASP A 581 2.13 79.34 -21.12
N ALA A 582 3.39 78.94 -20.89
CA ALA A 582 3.81 77.54 -20.94
C ALA A 582 3.58 76.79 -19.62
N GLY A 583 3.17 77.49 -18.56
CA GLY A 583 2.88 76.90 -17.26
C GLY A 583 4.13 76.35 -16.58
N THR A 584 5.22 77.11 -16.58
CA THR A 584 6.54 76.71 -16.05
C THR A 584 6.99 77.55 -14.84
N ILE A 585 6.51 78.80 -14.71
CA ILE A 585 6.82 79.73 -13.62
C ILE A 585 5.63 79.81 -12.67
N GLU A 586 5.56 78.89 -11.69
CA GLU A 586 4.45 78.81 -10.74
C GLU A 586 4.34 80.06 -9.86
N VAL A 587 3.10 80.45 -9.51
CA VAL A 587 2.79 81.43 -8.46
C VAL A 587 2.26 80.64 -7.25
N PRO A 588 3.12 80.25 -6.28
CA PRO A 588 2.71 79.30 -5.24
C PRO A 588 1.53 79.78 -4.38
N ALA A 589 1.41 81.10 -4.18
CA ALA A 589 0.31 81.70 -3.41
C ALA A 589 -1.08 81.54 -4.06
N VAL A 590 -1.12 81.17 -5.35
CA VAL A 590 -2.36 80.96 -6.13
C VAL A 590 -2.84 79.50 -6.06
N ALA A 591 -1.97 78.57 -5.64
CA ALA A 591 -2.31 77.16 -5.60
C ALA A 591 -3.41 76.85 -4.57
N GLY A 592 -4.29 75.91 -4.91
CA GLY A 592 -5.14 75.26 -3.92
C GLY A 592 -6.25 74.45 -4.57
N SER A 593 -7.22 74.04 -3.76
CA SER A 593 -8.26 73.12 -4.19
C SER A 593 -9.64 73.49 -3.67
N LYS A 594 -10.67 72.88 -4.27
CA LYS A 594 -12.06 72.95 -3.85
C LYS A 594 -12.71 71.59 -4.01
N ASP A 595 -13.41 71.14 -2.97
CA ASP A 595 -14.19 69.92 -2.99
C ASP A 595 -15.57 70.14 -3.61
N SER A 596 -16.03 69.16 -4.38
CA SER A 596 -17.43 69.06 -4.80
C SER A 596 -18.33 68.79 -3.59
N PRO A 597 -19.63 69.12 -3.65
CA PRO A 597 -20.59 68.48 -2.76
C PRO A 597 -20.59 66.95 -3.00
N PRO A 598 -21.13 66.15 -2.06
CA PRO A 598 -21.34 64.72 -2.27
C PRO A 598 -22.08 64.47 -3.59
N LEU A 599 -21.50 63.65 -4.48
CA LEU A 599 -22.06 63.45 -5.81
C LEU A 599 -23.47 62.85 -5.74
N THR A 600 -24.41 63.43 -6.48
CA THR A 600 -25.74 62.86 -6.69
C THR A 600 -25.75 61.93 -7.90
N GLN A 601 -26.80 61.11 -8.05
CA GLN A 601 -26.92 60.21 -9.22
C GLN A 601 -26.88 60.97 -10.56
N ALA A 602 -27.46 62.17 -10.62
CA ALA A 602 -27.43 63.00 -11.81
C ALA A 602 -26.00 63.46 -12.14
N MET A 603 -25.20 63.81 -11.13
CA MET A 603 -23.81 64.25 -11.30
C MET A 603 -22.91 63.10 -11.75
N VAL A 604 -23.14 61.87 -11.27
CA VAL A 604 -22.45 60.67 -11.74
C VAL A 604 -22.71 60.44 -13.23
N ASN A 605 -23.97 60.55 -13.67
CA ASN A 605 -24.36 60.21 -15.04
C ASN A 605 -24.00 61.28 -16.08
N LEU A 606 -24.03 62.57 -15.69
CA LEU A 606 -23.92 63.69 -16.63
C LEU A 606 -22.65 64.54 -16.45
N GLY A 607 -21.86 64.28 -15.40
CA GLY A 607 -20.85 65.21 -14.94
C GLY A 607 -21.47 66.36 -14.15
N PHE A 608 -20.63 67.27 -13.67
CA PHE A 608 -21.06 68.37 -12.79
C PHE A 608 -20.10 69.54 -12.82
N GLU A 609 -20.54 70.69 -12.31
CA GLU A 609 -19.73 71.88 -12.21
C GLU A 609 -19.24 72.10 -10.78
N VAL A 610 -17.99 72.55 -10.66
CA VAL A 610 -17.40 73.05 -9.42
C VAL A 610 -17.06 74.51 -9.64
N GLU A 611 -17.56 75.35 -8.76
CA GLU A 611 -17.25 76.78 -8.75
C GLU A 611 -16.00 77.01 -7.91
N LEU A 612 -14.91 77.38 -8.59
CA LEU A 612 -13.69 77.84 -7.94
C LEU A 612 -13.92 79.29 -7.50
N GLU A 613 -14.31 79.43 -6.25
CA GLU A 613 -14.39 80.71 -5.53
C GLU A 613 -13.00 81.34 -5.39
N ASP A 614 -12.97 82.63 -5.04
CA ASP A 614 -11.77 83.38 -4.66
C ASP A 614 -10.90 83.90 -5.82
N TYR A 615 -11.49 84.77 -6.64
CA TYR A 615 -10.78 85.56 -7.66
C TYR A 615 -9.52 86.25 -7.12
N PHE A 616 -9.58 86.80 -5.91
CA PHE A 616 -8.54 87.66 -5.34
C PHE A 616 -7.27 86.89 -5.00
N THR A 617 -7.37 85.63 -4.57
CA THR A 617 -6.20 84.82 -4.24
C THR A 617 -5.81 83.87 -5.37
N ARG A 618 -6.76 83.39 -6.19
CA ARG A 618 -6.50 82.32 -7.18
C ARG A 618 -6.29 82.80 -8.61
N PHE A 619 -6.68 84.02 -8.94
CA PHE A 619 -6.63 84.49 -10.32
C PHE A 619 -5.90 85.83 -10.45
N LYS A 620 -6.31 86.82 -9.66
CA LYS A 620 -5.72 88.16 -9.67
C LYS A 620 -4.19 88.16 -9.51
N PRO A 621 -3.57 87.34 -8.63
CA PRO A 621 -2.12 87.38 -8.41
C PRO A 621 -1.30 86.74 -9.54
N ILE A 622 -1.93 86.12 -10.56
CA ILE A 622 -1.22 85.53 -11.71
C ILE A 622 -0.62 86.64 -12.59
N GLN A 623 -1.32 87.78 -12.75
CA GLN A 623 -0.87 88.93 -13.54
C GLN A 623 -0.85 90.21 -12.69
N PRO A 624 0.03 90.32 -11.68
CA PRO A 624 -0.06 91.34 -10.63
C PRO A 624 0.26 92.77 -11.09
N THR A 625 1.02 92.96 -12.18
CA THR A 625 1.36 94.28 -12.72
C THR A 625 0.98 94.40 -14.19
N HIS A 626 1.05 95.63 -14.72
CA HIS A 626 0.75 95.89 -16.12
C HIS A 626 1.68 95.16 -17.11
N ASP A 627 2.91 94.83 -16.73
CA ASP A 627 3.87 94.13 -17.62
C ASP A 627 3.52 92.65 -17.81
N ASP A 628 2.79 92.05 -16.86
CA ASP A 628 2.38 90.65 -16.90
C ASP A 628 1.14 90.40 -17.79
N ARG A 629 0.50 91.46 -18.34
CA ARG A 629 -0.83 91.38 -18.99
C ARG A 629 -0.95 90.41 -20.17
N LEU A 630 0.16 90.10 -20.84
CA LEU A 630 0.20 89.19 -21.99
C LEU A 630 0.68 87.77 -21.66
N ALA A 631 1.03 87.48 -20.41
CA ALA A 631 1.57 86.19 -19.99
C ALA A 631 0.82 85.65 -18.78
N GLY A 632 0.48 84.36 -18.83
CA GLY A 632 -0.09 83.65 -17.69
C GLY A 632 -0.94 82.46 -18.08
N SER A 633 -0.93 81.43 -17.25
CA SER A 633 -1.72 80.22 -17.45
C SER A 633 -2.17 79.62 -16.12
N ALA A 634 -3.11 78.70 -16.19
CA ALA A 634 -3.50 77.86 -15.07
C ALA A 634 -3.41 76.39 -15.46
N ARG A 635 -3.13 75.52 -14.49
CA ARG A 635 -3.27 74.07 -14.62
C ARG A 635 -4.36 73.61 -13.68
N VAL A 636 -5.33 72.90 -14.25
CA VAL A 636 -6.53 72.44 -13.54
C VAL A 636 -6.67 70.94 -13.74
N TYR A 637 -6.75 70.19 -12.66
CA TYR A 637 -7.08 68.77 -12.68
C TYR A 637 -8.00 68.46 -11.51
N TYR A 638 -8.63 67.29 -11.50
CA TYR A 638 -9.36 66.82 -10.34
C TYR A 638 -8.82 65.49 -9.85
N SER A 639 -9.05 65.19 -8.58
CA SER A 639 -8.71 63.91 -7.98
C SER A 639 -9.94 63.25 -7.38
N ILE A 640 -10.02 61.94 -7.50
CA ILE A 640 -10.97 61.10 -6.76
C ILE A 640 -10.21 60.18 -5.81
N VAL A 641 -10.85 59.82 -4.71
CA VAL A 641 -10.31 58.83 -3.77
C VAL A 641 -11.02 57.50 -3.99
N LEU A 642 -10.26 56.50 -4.42
CA LEU A 642 -10.71 55.12 -4.52
C LEU A 642 -10.08 54.30 -3.40
N ALA A 643 -10.57 53.08 -3.18
CA ALA A 643 -10.00 52.16 -2.19
C ALA A 643 -8.50 51.88 -2.42
N SER A 644 -8.03 51.99 -3.67
CA SER A 644 -6.62 51.83 -4.08
C SER A 644 -5.75 53.07 -3.86
N GLY A 645 -6.33 54.20 -3.41
CA GLY A 645 -5.66 55.48 -3.26
C GLY A 645 -6.20 56.60 -4.17
N PRO A 646 -5.60 57.81 -4.12
CA PRO A 646 -6.02 58.94 -4.93
C PRO A 646 -5.65 58.74 -6.41
N VAL A 647 -6.58 59.07 -7.31
CA VAL A 647 -6.37 59.06 -8.76
C VAL A 647 -6.63 60.46 -9.32
N ASN A 648 -5.68 60.98 -10.09
CA ASN A 648 -5.77 62.29 -10.73
C ASN A 648 -6.27 62.17 -12.18
N SER A 649 -7.03 63.17 -12.61
CA SER A 649 -7.34 63.38 -14.03
C SER A 649 -6.14 63.91 -14.80
N SER A 650 -6.23 63.82 -16.13
CA SER A 650 -5.41 64.66 -17.00
C SER A 650 -5.63 66.15 -16.69
N GLU A 651 -4.62 66.99 -16.94
CA GLU A 651 -4.68 68.43 -16.70
C GLU A 651 -5.37 69.17 -17.87
N ALA A 652 -6.11 70.23 -17.55
CA ALA A 652 -6.50 71.30 -18.46
C ALA A 652 -5.60 72.51 -18.25
N THR A 653 -5.14 73.12 -19.35
CA THR A 653 -4.10 74.17 -19.32
C THR A 653 -4.56 75.49 -19.97
N PRO A 654 -5.61 76.15 -19.46
CA PRO A 654 -6.07 77.41 -20.02
C PRO A 654 -5.07 78.56 -19.79
N ARG A 655 -5.07 79.54 -20.69
CA ARG A 655 -4.33 80.80 -20.52
C ARG A 655 -5.13 81.79 -19.68
N VAL A 656 -4.46 82.68 -18.98
CA VAL A 656 -5.08 83.66 -18.07
C VAL A 656 -4.84 85.07 -18.58
N ARG A 657 -5.90 85.87 -18.73
CA ARG A 657 -5.87 87.28 -19.14
C ARG A 657 -6.86 88.11 -18.30
N GLY A 658 -6.42 88.54 -17.13
CA GLY A 658 -7.25 89.15 -16.08
C GLY A 658 -7.33 90.66 -16.05
N GLN A 659 -6.86 91.35 -17.09
CA GLN A 659 -6.80 92.82 -17.15
C GLN A 659 -7.66 93.37 -18.30
N LEU A 660 -8.48 94.37 -18.00
CA LEU A 660 -9.28 95.15 -18.94
C LEU A 660 -8.50 96.39 -19.41
N VAL A 661 -8.71 96.74 -20.68
CA VAL A 661 -8.12 97.93 -21.30
C VAL A 661 -9.01 99.15 -21.02
N GLY A 662 -8.52 100.13 -20.26
CA GLY A 662 -9.21 101.40 -19.98
C GLY A 662 -8.51 102.24 -18.90
N GLY A 663 -8.29 103.54 -19.14
CA GLY A 663 -7.50 104.43 -18.28
C GLY A 663 -5.98 104.33 -18.51
N ALA A 664 -5.18 105.19 -17.86
CA ALA A 664 -3.72 105.28 -18.08
C ALA A 664 -2.92 104.02 -17.66
N THR A 665 -3.50 103.11 -16.86
CA THR A 665 -2.82 101.92 -16.30
C THR A 665 -3.61 100.60 -16.42
N GLY A 666 -4.84 100.60 -16.95
CA GLY A 666 -5.71 99.41 -17.00
C GLY A 666 -6.38 99.04 -15.66
N THR A 667 -7.39 98.17 -15.71
CA THR A 667 -8.10 97.67 -14.52
C THR A 667 -8.16 96.15 -14.48
N PHE A 668 -8.16 95.58 -13.28
CA PHE A 668 -8.47 94.16 -13.05
C PHE A 668 -9.97 93.89 -13.26
N CYS A 669 -10.36 92.61 -13.35
CA CYS A 669 -11.76 92.21 -13.53
C CYS A 669 -12.70 92.64 -12.39
N ASP A 670 -12.16 92.97 -11.21
CA ASP A 670 -12.88 93.53 -10.07
C ASP A 670 -13.03 95.08 -10.12
N GLY A 671 -12.52 95.71 -11.18
CA GLY A 671 -12.54 97.17 -11.37
C GLY A 671 -11.42 97.93 -10.66
N THR A 672 -10.54 97.26 -9.90
CA THR A 672 -9.40 97.91 -9.25
C THR A 672 -8.31 98.25 -10.26
N ALA A 673 -7.56 99.34 -10.03
CA ALA A 673 -6.46 99.74 -10.91
C ALA A 673 -5.34 98.69 -10.88
N VAL A 674 -4.76 98.38 -12.05
CA VAL A 674 -3.57 97.53 -12.13
C VAL A 674 -2.35 98.34 -11.71
N PRO A 675 -1.52 97.86 -10.76
CA PRO A 675 -0.27 98.50 -10.39
C PRO A 675 0.68 98.67 -11.59
N ALA A 676 1.45 99.76 -11.55
CA ALA A 676 2.65 99.89 -12.38
C ALA A 676 3.68 98.78 -12.02
N PRO A 677 4.65 98.48 -12.91
CA PRO A 677 5.64 97.41 -12.72
C PRO A 677 6.36 97.43 -11.37
#